data_AF-A0A4E9E7Q6-F1
#
_entry.id   AF-A0A4E9E7Q6-F1
#
_cell.length_a   1.000
_cell.length_b   1.000
_cell.length_c   1.000
_cell.angle_alpha   90.00
_cell.angle_beta   90.00
_cell.angle_gamma   90.00
#
_symmetry.space_group_name_H-M   'P 1'
#
loop_
_entity.id
_entity.type
_entity.pdbx_description
1 polymer ?
#
loop_
_entity_poly.entity_id
_entity_poly.type
_entity_poly.pdbx_seq_one_letter_code
_entity_poly.pdbx_strand_id
1 'polypeptide(L)'
;MTDTEPRAVQATQTADGITTITISRPHRKNAVDGATAKKLAEAVLAFENDETQKVCILYGDHGTFCAGFDLHEVAKYNSGEETAGYRGPTVDPAHGVNGRNYGPMGPSRMQVKKPVISAVSGYAVAGGLELSLIGDIRIAEEDAVFGVFCRRFGVPLIDGGTVRLQAIIGLGRAMDMILTGRAVKADEALQFGLANRVVPKGQALTEATKIAKQLLTFPQECMNVDRSSCYYSLYNATSFQDALRNEYENGVKVVNTESVKGAAAFSSGGVPKLSARVVSEVIAWTGFSMDLPSTDLDGPIEELDSVRNKRDRAIQQPRRLCMSDMRCRLCLFNVGEDDMVVARVTDAAVEEFSPEFTFEPMNHIHDSDNHVRIHACGRPCEEKGEPVPFFHVECRKFKQHDVFRAVSTGCFQFEPTVHEQNRRFTRINYLLARRLQDIIQMNLPAEIVHTIAKMLVHECATITNQEQSLGWGQAPRSIRLDSAVYATYSVIDGVRYVKSLTNFPDQGREEYTLLSKEGQTHSRLYIAHDYRGVRAVKLCPSDAPLSGSGPITNCYWRNILDAERIMIYKDGLTVGNITVLRKSGSRSISDDTRWAYLDHPSDILDLQSLDKGLGSDHSTARMASFECNVEGITGYTVVTDGHRTATVHAHRSDEEFRFYAEIDYSWPCGFFIYMPLDKGEYLTEICRRLGEDPHSDETGSGSLVFMTNKGRVTLFGATVSQADTTSFHKLATPSSNGSQVYINEWTYDNIDQVRYIAFSNDIPSQEEIPIPSCLAPEFPSACTKTNGPWFTSSCSMKGISKITLCRDSSLAHKAIIGMLVEYSDGHRESLGRFRFDKTLEKFCLDSNTDLYVGSGRNIWDFLYVEQIVTSPRHEKAHLRWMKLPRDGTLEWWNSYQHSILRNTSGEVTNFDGQRL
;
A
#
# COMPACT_ATOMS: atom_id res chain seq x y z
N MET A 1 -48.98 -34.02 24.65
CA MET A 1 -48.19 -33.47 25.78
C MET A 1 -48.60 -32.02 25.96
N THR A 2 -48.91 -31.60 27.19
CA THR A 2 -49.09 -30.18 27.54
C THR A 2 -47.76 -29.47 27.38
N ASP A 3 -47.73 -28.37 26.61
CA ASP A 3 -46.52 -27.57 26.40
C ASP A 3 -46.09 -26.91 27.72
N THR A 4 -44.99 -27.39 28.31
CA THR A 4 -44.50 -26.93 29.61
C THR A 4 -43.76 -25.60 29.54
N GLU A 5 -43.37 -25.15 28.34
CA GLU A 5 -42.59 -23.92 28.13
C GLU A 5 -43.11 -23.12 26.94
N PRO A 6 -44.36 -22.61 26.97
CA PRO A 6 -44.99 -21.94 25.84
C PRO A 6 -44.23 -20.68 25.37
N ARG A 7 -43.39 -20.10 26.23
CA ARG A 7 -42.57 -18.91 25.92
C ARG A 7 -41.13 -19.21 25.49
N ALA A 8 -40.77 -20.48 25.30
CA ALA A 8 -39.42 -20.91 24.90
C ALA A 8 -38.96 -20.27 23.57
N VAL A 9 -39.91 -19.97 22.67
CA VAL A 9 -39.69 -19.23 21.44
C VAL A 9 -40.75 -18.14 21.35
N GLN A 10 -40.34 -16.91 21.09
CA GLN A 10 -41.24 -15.76 20.94
C GLN A 10 -40.98 -15.11 19.58
N ALA A 11 -42.03 -14.89 18.79
CA ALA A 11 -41.94 -14.17 17.53
C ALA A 11 -42.68 -12.84 17.67
N THR A 12 -41.98 -11.73 17.44
CA THR A 12 -42.55 -10.38 17.41
C THR A 12 -42.43 -9.80 16.01
N GLN A 13 -43.52 -9.28 15.47
CA GLN A 13 -43.56 -8.68 14.14
C GLN A 13 -43.71 -7.16 14.25
N THR A 14 -43.03 -6.42 13.38
CA THR A 14 -43.24 -4.98 13.21
C THR A 14 -44.10 -4.71 11.99
N ALA A 15 -44.82 -3.59 12.02
CA ALA A 15 -45.60 -3.11 10.86
C ALA A 15 -44.72 -2.85 9.63
N ASP A 16 -43.46 -2.46 9.86
CA ASP A 16 -42.48 -2.19 8.80
C ASP A 16 -41.97 -3.48 8.11
N GLY A 17 -42.33 -4.68 8.58
CA GLY A 17 -42.00 -5.95 7.94
C GLY A 17 -40.78 -6.68 8.51
N ILE A 18 -40.49 -6.53 9.80
CA ILE A 18 -39.41 -7.25 10.51
C ILE A 18 -40.02 -8.25 11.49
N THR A 19 -39.63 -9.52 11.38
CA THR A 19 -39.94 -10.54 12.39
C THR A 19 -38.71 -10.82 13.24
N THR A 20 -38.81 -10.66 14.56
CA THR A 20 -37.77 -11.07 15.50
C THR A 20 -38.19 -12.36 16.18
N ILE A 21 -37.42 -13.43 15.98
CA ILE A 21 -37.59 -14.73 16.62
C ILE A 21 -36.57 -14.82 17.76
N THR A 22 -37.08 -14.86 18.99
CA THR A 22 -36.27 -14.90 20.22
C THR A 22 -36.34 -16.27 20.88
N ILE A 23 -35.19 -16.89 21.12
CA ILE A 23 -35.07 -18.05 22.01
C ILE A 23 -35.03 -17.53 23.46
N SER A 24 -35.94 -18.02 24.30
CA SER A 24 -36.12 -17.56 25.69
C SER A 24 -36.28 -18.73 26.66
N ARG A 25 -35.16 -19.39 26.95
CA ARG A 25 -35.00 -20.46 27.96
C ARG A 25 -33.81 -20.15 28.87
N PRO A 26 -33.86 -19.07 29.68
CA PRO A 26 -32.71 -18.62 30.47
C PRO A 26 -32.18 -19.70 31.43
N HIS A 27 -33.07 -20.49 32.04
CA HIS A 27 -32.72 -21.56 32.96
C HIS A 27 -31.93 -22.73 32.30
N ARG A 28 -31.88 -22.77 30.96
CA ARG A 28 -31.06 -23.68 30.15
C ARG A 28 -30.09 -22.96 29.22
N LYS A 29 -29.81 -21.66 29.46
CA LYS A 29 -28.96 -20.83 28.58
C LYS A 29 -29.37 -20.93 27.10
N ASN A 30 -30.68 -20.91 26.85
CA ASN A 30 -31.26 -21.00 25.52
C ASN A 30 -30.91 -22.30 24.75
N ALA A 31 -30.53 -23.38 25.46
CA ALA A 31 -30.37 -24.68 24.83
C ALA A 31 -31.71 -25.18 24.25
N VAL A 32 -31.66 -25.85 23.10
CA VAL A 32 -32.84 -26.28 22.35
C VAL A 32 -33.16 -27.76 22.64
N ASP A 33 -34.39 -28.02 23.04
CA ASP A 33 -34.97 -29.38 23.13
C ASP A 33 -35.90 -29.64 21.93
N GLY A 34 -36.42 -30.86 21.80
CA GLY A 34 -37.29 -31.24 20.67
C GLY A 34 -38.54 -30.35 20.52
N ALA A 35 -39.14 -29.91 21.62
CA ALA A 35 -40.31 -29.02 21.58
C ALA A 35 -39.95 -27.60 21.14
N THR A 36 -38.83 -27.08 21.62
CA THR A 36 -38.28 -25.77 21.23
C THR A 36 -37.85 -25.76 19.77
N ALA A 37 -37.23 -26.84 19.29
CA ALA A 37 -36.84 -27.02 17.89
C ALA A 37 -38.06 -26.90 16.95
N LYS A 38 -39.15 -27.60 17.28
CA LYS A 38 -40.41 -27.53 16.53
C LYS A 38 -40.96 -26.10 16.49
N LYS A 39 -41.00 -25.39 17.63
CA LYS A 39 -41.45 -23.99 17.70
C LYS A 39 -40.58 -23.04 16.88
N LEU A 40 -39.26 -23.22 16.89
CA LEU A 40 -38.35 -22.42 16.06
C LEU A 40 -38.63 -22.63 14.57
N ALA A 41 -38.83 -23.87 14.14
CA ALA A 41 -39.17 -24.18 12.76
C ALA A 41 -40.53 -23.59 12.36
N GLU A 42 -41.55 -23.71 13.22
CA GLU A 42 -42.88 -23.12 13.01
C GLU A 42 -42.81 -21.59 12.91
N ALA A 43 -42.02 -20.93 13.76
CA ALA A 43 -41.83 -19.47 13.72
C ALA A 43 -41.15 -19.01 12.42
N VAL A 44 -40.13 -19.73 11.96
CA VAL A 44 -39.46 -19.43 10.68
C VAL A 44 -40.42 -19.65 9.50
N LEU A 45 -41.19 -20.73 9.50
CA LEU A 45 -42.19 -21.00 8.46
C LEU A 45 -43.30 -19.95 8.44
N ALA A 46 -43.77 -19.51 9.62
CA ALA A 46 -44.75 -18.43 9.72
C ALA A 46 -44.20 -17.12 9.11
N PHE A 47 -42.95 -16.77 9.41
CA PHE A 47 -42.27 -15.63 8.79
C PHE A 47 -42.14 -15.78 7.26
N GLU A 48 -41.77 -16.96 6.75
CA GLU A 48 -41.66 -17.17 5.31
C GLU A 48 -43.00 -17.01 4.59
N ASN A 49 -44.08 -17.50 5.19
CA ASN A 49 -45.43 -17.47 4.61
C ASN A 49 -46.14 -16.13 4.76
N ASP A 50 -45.65 -15.25 5.63
CA ASP A 50 -46.20 -13.90 5.81
C ASP A 50 -45.58 -12.92 4.80
N GLU A 51 -46.30 -12.59 3.75
CA GLU A 51 -45.82 -11.66 2.71
C GLU A 51 -45.54 -10.24 3.24
N THR A 52 -46.13 -9.84 4.36
CA THR A 52 -45.88 -8.53 4.98
C THR A 52 -44.52 -8.45 5.66
N GLN A 53 -43.95 -9.60 6.04
CA GLN A 53 -42.68 -9.71 6.73
C GLN A 53 -41.57 -10.05 5.73
N LYS A 54 -40.51 -9.23 5.68
CA LYS A 54 -39.44 -9.35 4.68
C LYS A 54 -38.10 -9.75 5.28
N VAL A 55 -37.78 -9.35 6.51
CA VAL A 55 -36.49 -9.66 7.15
C VAL A 55 -36.73 -10.33 8.51
N CYS A 56 -35.96 -11.38 8.81
CA CYS A 56 -35.99 -12.05 10.11
C CYS A 56 -34.74 -11.72 10.93
N ILE A 57 -34.91 -11.50 12.22
CA ILE A 57 -33.82 -11.45 13.20
C ILE A 57 -33.95 -12.65 14.12
N LEU A 58 -32.95 -13.51 14.15
CA LEU A 58 -32.82 -14.58 15.12
C LEU A 58 -31.99 -14.08 16.30
N TYR A 59 -32.55 -14.14 17.50
CA TYR A 59 -31.96 -13.60 18.72
C TYR A 59 -32.08 -14.59 19.88
N GLY A 60 -31.13 -14.57 20.81
CA GLY A 60 -31.26 -15.25 22.11
C GLY A 60 -31.17 -14.22 23.21
N ASP A 61 -32.19 -14.17 24.06
CA ASP A 61 -32.26 -13.22 25.15
C ASP A 61 -31.38 -13.64 26.36
N HIS A 62 -31.39 -12.82 27.41
CA HIS A 62 -30.70 -13.13 28.67
C HIS A 62 -29.18 -13.38 28.55
N GLY A 63 -28.53 -12.78 27.54
CA GLY A 63 -27.07 -12.76 27.40
C GLY A 63 -26.47 -14.08 26.89
N THR A 64 -27.27 -14.95 26.29
CA THR A 64 -26.77 -16.15 25.59
C THR A 64 -27.62 -16.41 24.36
N PHE A 65 -26.99 -16.46 23.20
CA PHE A 65 -27.68 -16.77 21.94
C PHE A 65 -28.27 -18.17 21.99
N CYS A 66 -27.41 -19.20 22.12
CA CYS A 66 -27.82 -20.59 22.29
C CYS A 66 -26.64 -21.46 22.72
N ALA A 67 -26.81 -22.23 23.80
CA ALA A 67 -25.78 -23.14 24.31
C ALA A 67 -25.71 -24.51 23.58
N GLY A 68 -26.56 -24.75 22.59
CA GLY A 68 -26.63 -26.01 21.84
C GLY A 68 -27.90 -26.81 22.12
N PHE A 69 -27.86 -28.12 21.88
CA PHE A 69 -28.99 -29.01 22.19
C PHE A 69 -29.05 -29.30 23.70
N ASP A 70 -30.24 -29.45 24.26
CA ASP A 70 -30.45 -29.73 25.68
C ASP A 70 -30.01 -31.16 26.04
N LEU A 71 -28.81 -31.29 26.62
CA LEU A 71 -28.23 -32.59 26.99
C LEU A 71 -29.04 -33.32 28.07
N HIS A 72 -29.90 -32.63 28.84
CA HIS A 72 -30.79 -33.31 29.79
C HIS A 72 -31.88 -34.11 29.08
N GLU A 73 -32.27 -33.75 27.85
CA GLU A 73 -33.16 -34.56 27.02
C GLU A 73 -32.46 -35.83 26.55
N VAL A 74 -31.21 -35.71 26.07
CA VAL A 74 -30.41 -36.84 25.60
C VAL A 74 -30.13 -37.83 26.74
N ALA A 75 -29.82 -37.33 27.95
CA ALA A 75 -29.53 -38.17 29.11
C ALA A 75 -30.70 -39.07 29.56
N LYS A 76 -31.95 -38.71 29.24
CA LYS A 76 -33.14 -39.54 29.56
C LYS A 76 -33.13 -40.88 28.83
N TYR A 77 -32.39 -41.00 27.74
CA TYR A 77 -32.28 -42.22 26.95
C TYR A 77 -31.16 -43.17 27.44
N ASN A 78 -30.51 -42.83 28.56
CA ASN A 78 -29.51 -43.68 29.22
C ASN A 78 -30.12 -44.71 30.19
N SER A 79 -31.46 -44.84 30.24
CA SER A 79 -32.18 -45.62 31.26
C SER A 79 -32.60 -47.04 30.81
N GLY A 80 -31.64 -47.87 30.35
CA GLY A 80 -31.69 -49.31 30.64
C GLY A 80 -32.14 -50.32 29.58
N GLU A 81 -32.31 -49.99 28.30
CA GLU A 81 -32.39 -51.01 27.23
C GLU A 81 -31.27 -50.80 26.19
N GLU A 82 -30.25 -51.64 26.23
CA GLU A 82 -29.00 -51.56 25.43
C GLU A 82 -29.19 -51.61 23.89
N THR A 83 -30.42 -51.80 23.39
CA THR A 83 -30.69 -52.01 21.95
C THR A 83 -31.45 -50.87 21.26
N ALA A 84 -31.80 -49.80 21.98
CA ALA A 84 -32.48 -48.65 21.39
C ALA A 84 -31.68 -47.36 21.65
N GLY A 85 -30.65 -47.09 20.85
CA GLY A 85 -29.96 -45.79 20.85
C GLY A 85 -30.92 -44.59 20.72
N TYR A 86 -30.43 -43.37 20.96
CA TYR A 86 -31.26 -42.13 21.00
C TYR A 86 -32.28 -42.05 19.84
N ARG A 87 -33.57 -42.21 20.16
CA ARG A 87 -34.71 -42.04 19.23
C ARG A 87 -35.46 -40.74 19.52
N GLY A 88 -34.71 -39.67 19.78
CA GLY A 88 -35.31 -38.34 19.89
C GLY A 88 -36.06 -37.97 18.60
N PRO A 89 -37.03 -37.03 18.68
CA PRO A 89 -38.01 -36.76 17.62
C PRO A 89 -37.45 -36.33 16.25
N THR A 90 -36.14 -36.14 16.11
CA THR A 90 -35.45 -35.59 14.93
C THR A 90 -34.16 -36.33 14.52
N VAL A 91 -33.82 -37.45 15.20
CA VAL A 91 -32.65 -38.30 14.91
C VAL A 91 -33.06 -39.71 14.43
N ASP A 92 -34.37 -40.00 14.38
CA ASP A 92 -34.93 -41.18 13.72
C ASP A 92 -34.61 -41.16 12.20
N PRO A 93 -34.19 -42.29 11.58
CA PRO A 93 -34.02 -42.42 10.13
C PRO A 93 -35.20 -41.91 9.28
N ALA A 94 -36.44 -41.99 9.78
CA ALA A 94 -37.63 -41.43 9.13
C ALA A 94 -37.61 -39.89 9.01
N HIS A 95 -36.73 -39.23 9.78
CA HIS A 95 -36.52 -37.79 9.82
C HIS A 95 -35.14 -37.38 9.27
N GLY A 96 -34.53 -38.19 8.40
CA GLY A 96 -33.32 -37.84 7.66
C GLY A 96 -33.47 -36.54 6.84
N VAL A 97 -32.37 -36.02 6.29
CA VAL A 97 -32.43 -34.82 5.44
C VAL A 97 -33.22 -35.14 4.17
N ASN A 98 -34.40 -34.56 4.04
CA ASN A 98 -35.29 -34.75 2.90
C ASN A 98 -36.03 -33.43 2.59
N GLY A 99 -35.49 -32.68 1.64
CA GLY A 99 -36.00 -31.35 1.30
C GLY A 99 -35.77 -30.33 2.42
N ARG A 100 -36.80 -29.53 2.73
CA ARG A 100 -36.75 -28.44 3.71
C ARG A 100 -37.30 -28.83 5.10
N ASN A 101 -37.10 -30.08 5.53
CA ASN A 101 -37.56 -30.52 6.86
C ASN A 101 -36.74 -29.83 7.97
N TYR A 102 -37.31 -29.71 9.18
CA TYR A 102 -36.59 -29.16 10.32
C TYR A 102 -35.67 -30.22 10.97
N GLY A 103 -34.59 -29.77 11.61
CA GLY A 103 -33.60 -30.62 12.28
C GLY A 103 -33.69 -30.58 13.81
N PRO A 104 -32.78 -31.27 14.51
CA PRO A 104 -32.66 -31.23 15.98
C PRO A 104 -32.58 -29.81 16.56
N MET A 105 -31.93 -28.88 15.86
CA MET A 105 -31.87 -27.47 16.24
C MET A 105 -32.98 -26.62 15.59
N GLY A 106 -34.09 -27.20 15.12
CA GLY A 106 -35.20 -26.48 14.50
C GLY A 106 -34.93 -26.15 13.03
N PRO A 107 -34.84 -24.87 12.61
CA PRO A 107 -34.67 -24.51 11.19
C PRO A 107 -33.30 -24.84 10.60
N SER A 108 -32.42 -25.52 11.33
CA SER A 108 -31.04 -25.85 10.95
C SER A 108 -30.88 -26.56 9.61
N ARG A 109 -31.83 -27.42 9.23
CA ARG A 109 -31.84 -28.12 7.93
C ARG A 109 -32.55 -27.34 6.81
N MET A 110 -33.17 -26.21 7.14
CA MET A 110 -33.85 -25.38 6.15
C MET A 110 -32.87 -24.40 5.51
N GLN A 111 -33.03 -24.17 4.21
CA GLN A 111 -32.53 -22.96 3.56
C GLN A 111 -33.67 -21.94 3.58
N VAL A 112 -33.53 -20.89 4.39
CA VAL A 112 -34.56 -19.86 4.57
C VAL A 112 -34.65 -19.00 3.30
N LYS A 113 -35.86 -18.72 2.84
CA LYS A 113 -36.18 -18.04 1.56
C LYS A 113 -35.98 -16.52 1.60
N LYS A 114 -36.11 -15.92 2.79
CA LYS A 114 -35.99 -14.48 3.03
C LYS A 114 -34.76 -14.17 3.89
N PRO A 115 -34.26 -12.93 3.91
CA PRO A 115 -33.06 -12.57 4.65
C PRO A 115 -33.18 -12.81 6.16
N VAL A 116 -32.13 -13.36 6.76
CA VAL A 116 -32.02 -13.66 8.20
C VAL A 116 -30.77 -13.01 8.79
N ILE A 117 -30.92 -12.27 9.88
CA ILE A 117 -29.81 -11.70 10.66
C ILE A 117 -29.74 -12.43 11.99
N SER A 118 -28.59 -13.00 12.34
CA SER A 118 -28.33 -13.57 13.66
C SER A 118 -27.72 -12.52 14.58
N ALA A 119 -28.46 -12.11 15.61
CA ALA A 119 -28.01 -11.23 16.68
C ALA A 119 -27.47 -12.08 17.84
N VAL A 120 -26.14 -12.18 17.96
CA VAL A 120 -25.46 -13.13 18.84
C VAL A 120 -25.00 -12.43 20.12
N SER A 121 -25.74 -12.61 21.22
CA SER A 121 -25.31 -12.25 22.58
C SER A 121 -24.58 -13.42 23.25
N GLY A 122 -23.42 -13.19 23.87
CA GLY A 122 -22.71 -14.24 24.61
C GLY A 122 -22.47 -15.53 23.80
N TYR A 123 -22.88 -16.69 24.34
CA TYR A 123 -22.52 -17.98 23.73
C TYR A 123 -23.40 -18.38 22.53
N ALA A 124 -22.76 -18.67 21.39
CA ALA A 124 -23.32 -19.42 20.27
C ALA A 124 -22.45 -20.67 20.02
N VAL A 125 -22.73 -21.74 20.78
CA VAL A 125 -21.85 -22.92 20.84
C VAL A 125 -22.59 -24.21 20.53
N ALA A 126 -21.86 -25.23 20.05
CA ALA A 126 -22.41 -26.51 19.60
C ALA A 126 -23.56 -26.28 18.59
N GLY A 127 -24.75 -26.85 18.80
CA GLY A 127 -25.90 -26.59 17.93
C GLY A 127 -26.31 -25.11 17.85
N GLY A 128 -25.96 -24.28 18.84
CA GLY A 128 -26.17 -22.84 18.81
C GLY A 128 -25.25 -22.11 17.82
N LEU A 129 -24.04 -22.64 17.60
CA LEU A 129 -23.21 -22.21 16.48
C LEU A 129 -23.93 -22.54 15.18
N GLU A 130 -24.41 -23.78 15.00
CA GLU A 130 -25.11 -24.22 13.78
C GLU A 130 -26.36 -23.37 13.47
N LEU A 131 -27.10 -22.95 14.50
CA LEU A 131 -28.21 -22.00 14.38
C LEU A 131 -27.77 -20.62 13.90
N SER A 132 -26.67 -20.08 14.43
CA SER A 132 -26.17 -18.76 14.01
C SER A 132 -25.73 -18.73 12.54
N LEU A 133 -25.34 -19.87 11.98
CA LEU A 133 -24.92 -20.00 10.58
C LEU A 133 -26.10 -20.00 9.60
N ILE A 134 -27.35 -20.03 10.08
CA ILE A 134 -28.54 -19.84 9.24
C ILE A 134 -28.67 -18.36 8.83
N GLY A 135 -28.16 -17.44 9.65
CA GLY A 135 -28.14 -16.02 9.32
C GLY A 135 -27.29 -15.75 8.08
N ASP A 136 -27.78 -14.91 7.19
CA ASP A 136 -26.97 -14.31 6.12
C ASP A 136 -25.92 -13.36 6.72
N ILE A 137 -26.30 -12.67 7.80
CA ILE A 137 -25.46 -11.72 8.53
C ILE A 137 -25.42 -12.11 10.01
N ARG A 138 -24.24 -12.11 10.63
CA ARG A 138 -24.04 -12.31 12.06
C ARG A 138 -23.50 -11.04 12.72
N ILE A 139 -24.24 -10.52 13.69
CA ILE A 139 -23.83 -9.39 14.54
C ILE A 139 -23.53 -9.94 15.92
N ALA A 140 -22.28 -9.89 16.33
CA ALA A 140 -21.81 -10.45 17.60
C ALA A 140 -21.61 -9.34 18.64
N GLU A 141 -21.99 -9.60 19.88
CA GLU A 141 -21.56 -8.78 21.01
C GLU A 141 -20.07 -9.00 21.29
N GLU A 142 -19.39 -8.00 21.84
CA GLU A 142 -17.96 -8.06 22.14
C GLU A 142 -17.57 -9.21 23.09
N ASP A 143 -18.51 -9.68 23.92
CA ASP A 143 -18.34 -10.83 24.81
C ASP A 143 -18.85 -12.14 24.21
N ALA A 144 -19.21 -12.16 22.93
CA ALA A 144 -19.69 -13.35 22.26
C ALA A 144 -18.60 -14.42 22.09
N VAL A 145 -19.01 -15.68 22.21
CA VAL A 145 -18.14 -16.84 22.06
C VAL A 145 -18.79 -17.88 21.16
N PHE A 146 -18.07 -18.21 20.10
CA PHE A 146 -18.40 -19.28 19.16
C PHE A 146 -17.55 -20.53 19.46
N GLY A 147 -18.08 -21.72 19.19
CA GLY A 147 -17.27 -22.95 19.32
C GLY A 147 -18.03 -24.25 19.22
N VAL A 148 -17.33 -25.32 18.84
CA VAL A 148 -17.86 -26.68 18.68
C VAL A 148 -17.72 -27.45 20.00
N PHE A 149 -18.38 -26.95 21.05
CA PHE A 149 -18.21 -27.48 22.42
C PHE A 149 -18.81 -28.88 22.63
N CYS A 150 -19.71 -29.32 21.73
CA CYS A 150 -20.25 -30.68 21.71
C CYS A 150 -19.17 -31.77 21.60
N ARG A 151 -17.95 -31.44 21.15
CA ARG A 151 -16.79 -32.33 21.13
C ARG A 151 -16.51 -33.00 22.47
N ARG A 152 -16.78 -32.32 23.59
CA ARG A 152 -16.56 -32.82 24.96
C ARG A 152 -17.54 -33.93 25.37
N PHE A 153 -18.67 -34.04 24.68
CA PHE A 153 -19.78 -34.93 25.03
C PHE A 153 -20.03 -36.02 23.97
N GLY A 154 -19.19 -36.09 22.93
CA GLY A 154 -19.34 -37.08 21.86
C GLY A 154 -20.53 -36.81 20.92
N VAL A 155 -21.07 -35.58 20.90
CA VAL A 155 -22.19 -35.21 20.02
C VAL A 155 -21.64 -34.61 18.71
N PRO A 156 -21.92 -35.21 17.54
CA PRO A 156 -21.46 -34.68 16.26
C PRO A 156 -22.27 -33.45 15.81
N LEU A 157 -21.69 -32.66 14.91
CA LEU A 157 -22.41 -31.61 14.17
C LEU A 157 -23.31 -32.28 13.13
N ILE A 158 -24.63 -32.13 13.29
CA ILE A 158 -25.65 -32.76 12.43
C ILE A 158 -26.75 -31.77 12.00
N ASP A 159 -26.54 -30.48 12.27
CA ASP A 159 -27.47 -29.38 12.03
C ASP A 159 -26.89 -28.37 11.01
N GLY A 160 -25.98 -28.85 10.15
CA GLY A 160 -25.39 -28.11 9.05
C GLY A 160 -24.11 -27.36 9.40
N GLY A 161 -23.55 -27.52 10.60
CA GLY A 161 -22.30 -26.91 11.02
C GLY A 161 -21.11 -27.30 10.15
N THR A 162 -20.97 -28.58 9.79
CA THR A 162 -19.93 -29.04 8.87
C THR A 162 -20.11 -28.55 7.44
N VAL A 163 -21.32 -28.13 7.06
CA VAL A 163 -21.62 -27.64 5.71
C VAL A 163 -21.41 -26.13 5.64
N ARG A 164 -22.06 -25.37 6.51
CA ARG A 164 -22.06 -23.90 6.46
C ARG A 164 -20.79 -23.28 7.02
N LEU A 165 -20.20 -23.84 8.09
CA LEU A 165 -19.04 -23.22 8.74
C LEU A 165 -17.85 -23.13 7.78
N GLN A 166 -17.51 -24.23 7.11
CA GLN A 166 -16.40 -24.24 6.15
C GLN A 166 -16.64 -23.33 4.94
N ALA A 167 -17.89 -23.17 4.51
CA ALA A 167 -18.22 -22.26 3.43
C ALA A 167 -18.06 -20.78 3.85
N ILE A 168 -18.26 -20.48 5.14
CA ILE A 168 -18.16 -19.11 5.67
C ILE A 168 -16.72 -18.73 6.00
N ILE A 169 -15.96 -19.59 6.68
CA ILE A 169 -14.60 -19.24 7.19
C ILE A 169 -13.46 -20.02 6.52
N GLY A 170 -13.75 -20.79 5.49
CA GLY A 170 -12.79 -21.69 4.84
C GLY A 170 -12.52 -22.96 5.64
N LEU A 171 -12.07 -24.00 4.94
CA LEU A 171 -11.89 -25.34 5.50
C LEU A 171 -10.89 -25.39 6.67
N GLY A 172 -9.74 -24.70 6.56
CA GLY A 172 -8.70 -24.75 7.58
C GLY A 172 -9.16 -24.23 8.95
N ARG A 173 -9.78 -23.04 8.97
CA ARG A 173 -10.30 -22.42 10.21
C ARG A 173 -11.47 -23.21 10.78
N ALA A 174 -12.35 -23.73 9.91
CA ALA A 174 -13.44 -24.61 10.33
C ALA A 174 -12.91 -25.90 10.97
N MET A 175 -11.89 -26.53 10.39
CA MET A 175 -11.29 -27.76 10.93
C MET A 175 -10.61 -27.54 12.27
N ASP A 176 -9.92 -26.41 12.46
CA ASP A 176 -9.39 -26.02 13.77
C ASP A 176 -10.52 -25.97 14.83
N MET A 177 -11.60 -25.22 14.56
CA MET A 177 -12.75 -25.14 15.48
C MET A 177 -13.43 -26.51 15.72
N ILE A 178 -13.63 -27.30 14.67
CA ILE A 178 -14.35 -28.58 14.71
C ILE A 178 -13.56 -29.67 15.45
N LEU A 179 -12.25 -29.76 15.19
CA LEU A 179 -11.40 -30.79 15.79
C LEU A 179 -11.06 -30.45 17.24
N THR A 180 -10.67 -29.21 17.52
CA THR A 180 -10.23 -28.81 18.86
C THR A 180 -11.40 -28.54 19.80
N GLY A 181 -12.56 -28.13 19.25
CA GLY A 181 -13.69 -27.64 20.06
C GLY A 181 -13.34 -26.39 20.87
N ARG A 182 -12.31 -25.63 20.45
CA ARG A 182 -11.87 -24.42 21.16
C ARG A 182 -12.90 -23.30 21.06
N ALA A 183 -12.79 -22.35 21.98
CA ALA A 183 -13.55 -21.10 21.92
C ALA A 183 -12.92 -20.15 20.89
N VAL A 184 -13.78 -19.45 20.15
CA VAL A 184 -13.44 -18.33 19.26
C VAL A 184 -14.21 -17.11 19.76
N LYS A 185 -13.47 -16.06 20.13
CA LYS A 185 -14.05 -14.81 20.66
C LYS A 185 -14.52 -13.89 19.53
N ALA A 186 -15.30 -12.86 19.86
CA ALA A 186 -15.93 -11.96 18.88
C ALA A 186 -14.95 -11.28 17.91
N ASP A 187 -13.78 -10.87 18.39
CA ASP A 187 -12.70 -10.26 17.61
C ASP A 187 -12.09 -11.22 16.59
N GLU A 188 -11.76 -12.43 17.03
CA GLU A 188 -11.27 -13.51 16.16
C GLU A 188 -12.37 -13.98 15.19
N ALA A 189 -13.62 -14.04 15.64
CA ALA A 189 -14.77 -14.35 14.79
C ALA A 189 -14.94 -13.30 13.68
N LEU A 190 -14.71 -12.03 13.96
CA LEU A 190 -14.71 -10.95 12.95
C LEU A 190 -13.58 -11.15 11.95
N GLN A 191 -12.34 -11.41 12.42
CA GLN A 191 -11.19 -11.67 11.57
C GLN A 191 -11.37 -12.91 10.67
N PHE A 192 -12.10 -13.92 11.16
CA PHE A 192 -12.37 -15.13 10.40
C PHE A 192 -13.43 -14.94 9.31
N GLY A 193 -14.23 -13.86 9.38
CA GLY A 193 -15.48 -13.71 8.63
C GLY A 193 -16.66 -14.48 9.23
N LEU A 194 -16.50 -15.07 10.43
CA LEU A 194 -17.56 -15.74 11.16
C LEU A 194 -18.60 -14.73 11.69
N ALA A 195 -18.16 -13.57 12.16
CA ALA A 195 -19.03 -12.44 12.48
C ALA A 195 -18.83 -11.34 11.43
N ASN A 196 -19.91 -10.66 11.03
CA ASN A 196 -19.84 -9.54 10.08
C ASN A 196 -19.63 -8.20 10.79
N ARG A 197 -20.12 -8.07 12.03
CA ARG A 197 -19.97 -6.89 12.88
C ARG A 197 -19.82 -7.30 14.34
N VAL A 198 -19.03 -6.54 15.09
CA VAL A 198 -18.91 -6.64 16.56
C VAL A 198 -19.45 -5.37 17.18
N VAL A 199 -20.32 -5.50 18.19
CA VAL A 199 -20.96 -4.38 18.89
C VAL A 199 -20.79 -4.52 20.41
N PRO A 200 -20.97 -3.44 21.19
CA PRO A 200 -20.94 -3.54 22.65
C PRO A 200 -21.95 -4.55 23.19
N LYS A 201 -21.68 -5.11 24.37
CA LYS A 201 -22.59 -6.04 25.04
C LYS A 201 -24.01 -5.48 25.18
N GLY A 202 -25.01 -6.30 24.91
CA GLY A 202 -26.44 -5.95 24.89
C GLY A 202 -26.92 -5.19 23.65
N GLN A 203 -26.08 -4.93 22.64
CA GLN A 203 -26.47 -4.13 21.46
C GLN A 203 -26.74 -4.94 20.20
N ALA A 204 -26.56 -6.27 20.20
CA ALA A 204 -26.68 -7.07 18.97
C ALA A 204 -28.08 -6.98 18.34
N LEU A 205 -29.15 -7.04 19.13
CA LEU A 205 -30.52 -6.91 18.61
C LEU A 205 -30.81 -5.51 18.06
N THR A 206 -30.34 -4.47 18.73
CA THR A 206 -30.51 -3.08 18.29
C THR A 206 -29.84 -2.87 16.94
N GLU A 207 -28.60 -3.31 16.79
CA GLU A 207 -27.89 -3.18 15.52
C GLU A 207 -28.50 -4.06 14.42
N ALA A 208 -28.92 -5.29 14.74
CA ALA A 208 -29.64 -6.15 13.80
C ALA A 208 -30.92 -5.50 13.28
N THR A 209 -31.65 -4.81 14.16
CA THR A 209 -32.86 -4.06 13.80
C THR A 209 -32.56 -2.90 12.86
N LYS A 210 -31.44 -2.18 13.06
CA LYS A 210 -31.02 -1.12 12.13
C LYS A 210 -30.71 -1.68 10.76
N ILE A 211 -29.97 -2.77 10.67
CA ILE A 211 -29.66 -3.41 9.38
C ILE A 211 -30.93 -3.93 8.72
N ALA A 212 -31.82 -4.59 9.46
CA ALA A 212 -33.10 -5.04 8.92
C ALA A 212 -33.92 -3.89 8.33
N LYS A 213 -33.99 -2.73 9.01
CA LYS A 213 -34.64 -1.52 8.48
C LYS A 213 -33.98 -1.00 7.20
N GLN A 214 -32.65 -1.08 7.09
CA GLN A 214 -31.95 -0.72 5.86
C GLN A 214 -32.31 -1.67 4.71
N LEU A 215 -32.32 -2.98 4.96
CA LEU A 215 -32.67 -3.99 3.95
C LEU A 215 -34.10 -3.81 3.42
N LEU A 216 -35.02 -3.32 4.25
CA LEU A 216 -36.40 -3.00 3.84
C LEU A 216 -36.52 -1.84 2.85
N THR A 217 -35.48 -0.99 2.73
CA THR A 217 -35.50 0.15 1.81
C THR A 217 -35.16 -0.24 0.36
N PHE A 218 -34.65 -1.44 0.14
CA PHE A 218 -34.24 -1.92 -1.18
C PHE A 218 -35.35 -2.69 -1.91
N PRO A 219 -35.31 -2.72 -3.26
CA PRO A 219 -36.14 -3.61 -4.06
C PRO A 219 -35.96 -5.07 -3.63
N GLN A 220 -37.06 -5.71 -3.20
CA GLN A 220 -36.99 -6.98 -2.49
C GLN A 220 -36.80 -8.16 -3.43
N GLU A 221 -37.35 -8.13 -4.65
CA GLU A 221 -37.15 -9.23 -5.60
C GLU A 221 -35.69 -9.30 -6.04
N CYS A 222 -35.07 -8.15 -6.33
CA CYS A 222 -33.67 -8.02 -6.72
C CYS A 222 -32.74 -8.59 -5.64
N MET A 223 -32.85 -8.08 -4.41
CA MET A 223 -32.01 -8.55 -3.31
C MET A 223 -32.18 -10.06 -3.04
N ASN A 224 -33.40 -10.58 -3.14
CA ASN A 224 -33.66 -12.00 -2.87
C ASN A 224 -33.24 -12.92 -4.00
N VAL A 225 -33.29 -12.49 -5.27
CA VAL A 225 -32.81 -13.30 -6.39
C VAL A 225 -31.29 -13.44 -6.34
N ASP A 226 -30.57 -12.35 -6.01
CA ASP A 226 -29.11 -12.37 -5.84
C ASP A 226 -28.71 -13.29 -4.68
N ARG A 227 -29.37 -13.12 -3.53
CA ARG A 227 -29.19 -14.00 -2.36
C ARG A 227 -29.42 -15.47 -2.73
N SER A 228 -30.49 -15.77 -3.46
CA SER A 228 -30.79 -17.14 -3.89
C SER A 228 -29.75 -17.68 -4.86
N SER A 229 -29.23 -16.85 -5.77
CA SER A 229 -28.16 -17.21 -6.70
C SER A 229 -26.87 -17.59 -5.96
N CYS A 230 -26.48 -16.80 -4.94
CA CYS A 230 -25.30 -17.11 -4.11
C CYS A 230 -25.41 -18.49 -3.45
N TYR A 231 -26.58 -18.81 -2.88
CA TYR A 231 -26.80 -20.12 -2.27
C TYR A 231 -26.80 -21.26 -3.29
N TYR A 232 -27.41 -21.06 -4.47
CA TYR A 232 -27.41 -22.05 -5.54
C TYR A 232 -25.98 -22.31 -6.03
N SER A 233 -25.21 -21.26 -6.30
CA SER A 233 -23.81 -21.34 -6.72
C SER A 233 -22.95 -22.14 -5.73
N LEU A 234 -23.18 -21.92 -4.43
CA LEU A 234 -22.40 -22.56 -3.38
C LEU A 234 -22.77 -24.05 -3.16
N TYR A 235 -24.06 -24.40 -3.20
CA TYR A 235 -24.52 -25.73 -2.74
C TYR A 235 -25.10 -26.63 -3.83
N ASN A 236 -25.46 -26.09 -4.99
CA ASN A 236 -26.23 -26.79 -6.01
C ASN A 236 -25.61 -26.77 -7.41
N ALA A 237 -24.81 -25.74 -7.73
CA ALA A 237 -24.23 -25.61 -9.05
C ALA A 237 -23.21 -26.73 -9.34
N THR A 238 -23.36 -27.35 -10.50
CA THR A 238 -22.49 -28.45 -10.96
C THR A 238 -21.27 -27.95 -11.73
N SER A 239 -21.31 -26.71 -12.21
CA SER A 239 -20.21 -26.02 -12.89
C SER A 239 -20.37 -24.52 -12.79
N PHE A 240 -19.31 -23.79 -13.14
CA PHE A 240 -19.35 -22.34 -13.26
C PHE A 240 -20.45 -21.85 -14.23
N GLN A 241 -20.62 -22.51 -15.38
CA GLN A 241 -21.65 -22.16 -16.36
C GLN A 241 -23.07 -22.45 -15.85
N ASP A 242 -23.24 -23.48 -15.01
CA ASP A 242 -24.51 -23.76 -14.35
C ASP A 242 -24.88 -22.67 -13.34
N ALA A 243 -23.92 -22.21 -12.54
CA ALA A 243 -24.11 -21.08 -11.63
C ALA A 243 -24.50 -19.79 -12.38
N LEU A 244 -23.74 -19.42 -13.42
CA LEU A 244 -24.04 -18.22 -14.23
C LEU A 244 -25.38 -18.33 -14.96
N ARG A 245 -25.74 -19.52 -15.46
CA ARG A 245 -27.04 -19.73 -16.10
C ARG A 245 -28.17 -19.54 -15.10
N ASN A 246 -28.06 -20.11 -13.89
CA ASN A 246 -29.05 -19.92 -12.84
C ASN A 246 -29.21 -18.45 -12.44
N GLU A 247 -28.09 -17.73 -12.30
CA GLU A 247 -28.06 -16.28 -12.03
C GLU A 247 -28.81 -15.51 -13.12
N TYR A 248 -28.43 -15.70 -14.39
CA TYR A 248 -29.04 -14.99 -15.51
C TYR A 248 -30.54 -15.30 -15.66
N GLU A 249 -30.92 -16.57 -15.66
CA GLU A 249 -32.31 -17.00 -15.89
C GLU A 249 -33.27 -16.49 -14.81
N ASN A 250 -32.80 -16.33 -13.58
CA ASN A 250 -33.61 -15.79 -12.49
C ASN A 250 -33.52 -14.27 -12.38
N GLY A 251 -32.33 -13.69 -12.56
CA GLY A 251 -32.11 -12.24 -12.51
C GLY A 251 -32.84 -11.49 -13.62
N VAL A 252 -32.84 -12.00 -14.87
CA VAL A 252 -33.50 -11.33 -16.00
C VAL A 252 -35.01 -11.17 -15.81
N LYS A 253 -35.65 -12.05 -15.03
CA LYS A 253 -37.08 -11.95 -14.70
C LYS A 253 -37.36 -10.70 -13.86
N VAL A 254 -36.44 -10.35 -12.95
CA VAL A 254 -36.57 -9.20 -12.04
C VAL A 254 -36.30 -7.87 -12.74
N VAL A 255 -35.49 -7.87 -13.81
CA VAL A 255 -35.19 -6.64 -14.59
C VAL A 255 -36.47 -5.94 -15.03
N ASN A 256 -37.45 -6.70 -15.51
CA ASN A 256 -38.72 -6.16 -15.97
C ASN A 256 -39.68 -5.76 -14.84
N THR A 257 -39.58 -6.38 -13.65
CA THR A 257 -40.51 -6.14 -12.55
C THR A 257 -40.08 -4.96 -11.66
N GLU A 258 -38.78 -4.87 -11.34
CA GLU A 258 -38.20 -3.87 -10.43
C GLU A 258 -37.19 -2.95 -11.14
N SER A 259 -36.20 -3.49 -11.87
CA SER A 259 -35.04 -2.69 -12.33
C SER A 259 -35.40 -1.60 -13.33
N VAL A 260 -36.27 -1.87 -14.31
CA VAL A 260 -36.73 -0.86 -15.28
C VAL A 260 -37.46 0.30 -14.59
N LYS A 261 -38.31 -0.01 -13.59
CA LYS A 261 -39.02 1.03 -12.82
C LYS A 261 -38.07 1.83 -11.95
N GLY A 262 -37.12 1.15 -11.29
CA GLY A 262 -36.08 1.79 -10.49
C GLY A 262 -35.19 2.72 -11.33
N ALA A 263 -34.77 2.27 -12.52
CA ALA A 263 -34.00 3.07 -13.46
C ALA A 263 -34.80 4.28 -14.00
N ALA A 264 -36.09 4.11 -14.28
CA ALA A 264 -36.96 5.22 -14.68
C ALA A 264 -37.16 6.24 -13.56
N ALA A 265 -37.33 5.79 -12.31
CA ALA A 265 -37.41 6.66 -11.14
C ALA A 265 -36.10 7.43 -10.95
N PHE A 266 -34.94 6.76 -11.03
CA PHE A 266 -33.62 7.39 -10.97
C PHE A 266 -33.43 8.44 -12.07
N SER A 267 -33.75 8.11 -13.32
CA SER A 267 -33.62 8.99 -14.48
C SER A 267 -34.50 10.25 -14.38
N SER A 268 -35.67 10.14 -13.74
CA SER A 268 -36.57 11.28 -13.50
C SER A 268 -36.22 12.09 -12.24
N GLY A 269 -35.04 11.88 -11.64
CA GLY A 269 -34.61 12.52 -10.38
C GLY A 269 -35.34 12.00 -9.14
N GLY A 270 -36.24 11.02 -9.30
CA GLY A 270 -36.91 10.30 -8.25
C GLY A 270 -35.99 9.24 -7.65
N VAL A 271 -34.99 9.64 -6.88
CA VAL A 271 -34.30 8.69 -5.99
C VAL A 271 -35.36 8.14 -5.03
N PRO A 272 -35.49 6.80 -4.85
CA PRO A 272 -36.31 6.24 -3.79
C PRO A 272 -35.84 6.89 -2.49
N LYS A 273 -36.72 7.68 -1.85
CA LYS A 273 -36.41 8.34 -0.58
C LYS A 273 -36.08 7.25 0.45
N LEU A 274 -34.80 6.93 0.62
CA LEU A 274 -34.26 6.40 1.86
C LEU A 274 -34.87 7.28 2.95
N SER A 275 -35.78 6.69 3.72
CA SER A 275 -36.77 7.45 4.49
C SER A 275 -36.12 8.63 5.18
N ALA A 276 -36.65 9.83 4.93
CA ALA A 276 -36.20 11.10 5.48
C ALA A 276 -36.19 11.13 7.02
N ARG A 277 -36.51 10.02 7.70
CA ARG A 277 -36.38 9.77 9.13
C ARG A 277 -34.93 9.62 9.60
N VAL A 278 -34.06 9.00 8.80
CA VAL A 278 -32.62 8.89 9.16
C VAL A 278 -31.92 10.24 9.03
N VAL A 279 -32.29 11.01 8.00
CA VAL A 279 -31.78 12.37 7.79
C VAL A 279 -32.35 13.34 8.83
N SER A 280 -33.63 13.22 9.23
CA SER A 280 -34.23 14.11 10.24
C SER A 280 -33.82 13.80 11.69
N GLU A 281 -33.51 12.54 12.05
CA GLU A 281 -32.93 12.24 13.37
C GLU A 281 -31.47 12.70 13.49
N VAL A 282 -30.74 12.80 12.38
CA VAL A 282 -29.39 13.40 12.33
C VAL A 282 -29.46 14.94 12.32
N ILE A 283 -30.46 15.53 11.66
CA ILE A 283 -30.67 17.00 11.64
C ILE A 283 -31.24 17.53 12.97
N ALA A 284 -31.95 16.70 13.74
CA ALA A 284 -32.47 17.09 15.07
C ALA A 284 -31.37 17.34 16.13
N TRP A 285 -30.09 17.06 15.83
CA TRP A 285 -28.96 17.37 16.69
C TRP A 285 -28.23 18.67 16.35
N THR A 286 -28.50 19.31 15.19
CA THR A 286 -27.69 20.42 14.68
C THR A 286 -28.43 21.72 14.36
N GLY A 287 -29.76 21.79 14.53
CA GLY A 287 -30.47 23.06 14.69
C GLY A 287 -30.28 24.12 13.58
N PHE A 288 -30.36 23.73 12.31
CA PHE A 288 -30.37 24.68 11.19
C PHE A 288 -31.53 24.37 10.22
N SER A 289 -32.37 25.37 9.97
CA SER A 289 -33.43 25.39 8.95
C SER A 289 -33.04 26.42 7.89
N MET A 290 -33.07 26.04 6.62
CA MET A 290 -33.02 26.96 5.49
C MET A 290 -34.03 26.54 4.44
N ASP A 291 -34.92 27.47 4.10
CA ASP A 291 -35.89 27.37 3.01
C ASP A 291 -35.17 27.41 1.64
N LEU A 292 -35.59 26.55 0.72
CA LEU A 292 -35.17 26.61 -0.69
C LEU A 292 -36.31 27.17 -1.56
N PRO A 293 -36.04 28.13 -2.46
CA PRO A 293 -37.04 28.65 -3.40
C PRO A 293 -37.18 27.73 -4.63
N SER A 294 -38.40 27.60 -5.12
CA SER A 294 -38.76 26.90 -6.36
C SER A 294 -38.46 27.75 -7.60
N THR A 295 -37.81 27.18 -8.61
CA THR A 295 -37.78 27.73 -9.97
C THR A 295 -38.10 26.65 -11.00
N ASP A 296 -39.20 26.86 -11.71
CA ASP A 296 -39.63 26.16 -12.93
C ASP A 296 -38.64 26.41 -14.07
N LEU A 297 -38.35 25.38 -14.87
CA LEU A 297 -37.79 25.53 -16.23
C LEU A 297 -38.33 24.44 -17.15
N ASP A 298 -39.36 24.80 -17.93
CA ASP A 298 -39.68 24.21 -19.24
C ASP A 298 -38.71 24.77 -20.30
N GLY A 299 -38.07 23.91 -21.10
CA GLY A 299 -37.25 24.29 -22.25
C GLY A 299 -36.71 23.06 -23.03
N PRO A 300 -36.62 23.11 -24.38
CA PRO A 300 -36.70 21.91 -25.24
C PRO A 300 -35.39 21.15 -25.47
N ILE A 301 -35.57 19.89 -25.85
CA ILE A 301 -34.62 18.78 -25.99
C ILE A 301 -33.56 19.03 -27.09
N GLU A 302 -32.27 19.05 -26.69
CA GLU A 302 -31.07 18.94 -27.54
C GLU A 302 -30.48 17.50 -27.58
N GLU A 303 -31.24 16.47 -27.20
CA GLU A 303 -30.66 15.12 -26.93
C GLU A 303 -30.23 14.31 -28.16
N LEU A 304 -30.65 14.64 -29.38
CA LEU A 304 -30.41 13.78 -30.56
C LEU A 304 -28.96 13.81 -31.08
N ASP A 305 -28.20 14.87 -30.84
CA ASP A 305 -26.78 14.93 -31.24
C ASP A 305 -25.84 14.25 -30.22
N SER A 306 -26.27 14.12 -28.96
CA SER A 306 -25.49 13.41 -27.92
C SER A 306 -25.43 11.90 -28.13
N VAL A 307 -26.52 11.31 -28.66
CA VAL A 307 -26.63 9.85 -28.91
C VAL A 307 -25.78 9.42 -30.10
N ARG A 308 -25.64 10.29 -31.10
CA ARG A 308 -24.79 10.04 -32.27
C ARG A 308 -23.30 10.05 -31.88
N ASN A 309 -22.89 11.00 -31.04
CA ASN A 309 -21.54 11.06 -30.49
C ASN A 309 -21.19 9.89 -29.54
N LYS A 310 -22.16 9.32 -28.80
CA LYS A 310 -21.96 8.11 -27.99
C LYS A 310 -21.73 6.85 -28.83
N ARG A 311 -22.39 6.74 -29.99
CA ARG A 311 -22.27 5.58 -30.89
C ARG A 311 -20.91 5.53 -31.60
N ASP A 312 -20.33 6.68 -31.91
CA ASP A 312 -19.00 6.78 -32.52
C ASP A 312 -17.86 6.55 -31.50
N ARG A 313 -18.07 6.82 -30.20
CA ARG A 313 -17.11 6.50 -29.12
C ARG A 313 -17.01 5.01 -28.79
N ALA A 314 -18.08 4.24 -28.95
CA ALA A 314 -18.11 2.80 -28.65
C ALA A 314 -17.24 1.95 -29.61
N ILE A 315 -16.79 2.51 -30.74
CA ILE A 315 -15.91 1.84 -31.73
C ILE A 315 -14.41 2.11 -31.42
N GLN A 316 -14.10 3.09 -30.57
CA GLN A 316 -12.72 3.43 -30.19
C GLN A 316 -12.29 2.67 -28.93
N GLN A 317 -11.00 2.32 -28.83
CA GLN A 317 -10.44 1.75 -27.60
C GLN A 317 -10.65 2.73 -26.43
N PRO A 318 -10.97 2.25 -25.21
CA PRO A 318 -11.17 3.12 -24.06
C PRO A 318 -9.92 3.94 -23.78
N ARG A 319 -10.12 5.21 -23.39
CA ARG A 319 -9.00 6.11 -23.08
C ARG A 319 -8.27 5.58 -21.84
N ARG A 320 -6.95 5.46 -21.94
CA ARG A 320 -6.12 4.93 -20.85
C ARG A 320 -5.68 6.07 -19.94
N LEU A 321 -6.09 6.01 -18.68
CA LEU A 321 -5.72 6.96 -17.64
C LEU A 321 -4.75 6.30 -16.67
N CYS A 322 -3.70 7.02 -16.30
CA CYS A 322 -2.63 6.55 -15.43
C CYS A 322 -2.65 7.32 -14.11
N MET A 323 -2.83 6.60 -13.00
CA MET A 323 -2.66 7.12 -11.65
C MET A 323 -1.18 7.07 -11.23
N SER A 324 -0.30 7.58 -12.07
CA SER A 324 1.15 7.52 -11.83
C SER A 324 1.55 8.25 -10.55
N ASP A 325 0.87 9.35 -10.21
CA ASP A 325 1.12 10.11 -8.99
C ASP A 325 0.31 9.55 -7.81
N MET A 326 0.88 8.66 -6.99
CA MET A 326 0.17 7.90 -5.95
C MET A 326 -0.36 8.73 -4.76
N ARG A 327 -0.84 9.96 -4.99
CA ARG A 327 -1.27 10.92 -3.98
C ARG A 327 -2.63 11.50 -4.29
N CYS A 328 -3.38 11.72 -3.22
CA CYS A 328 -4.59 12.50 -3.30
C CYS A 328 -4.26 13.96 -3.60
N ARG A 329 -4.81 14.50 -4.69
CA ARG A 329 -4.58 15.89 -5.12
C ARG A 329 -5.31 16.95 -4.31
N LEU A 330 -6.15 16.55 -3.35
CA LEU A 330 -6.81 17.46 -2.43
C LEU A 330 -5.99 17.60 -1.14
N CYS A 331 -5.69 16.49 -0.45
CA CYS A 331 -4.96 16.53 0.80
C CYS A 331 -3.43 16.53 0.63
N LEU A 332 -2.91 16.11 -0.53
CA LEU A 332 -1.47 15.93 -0.86
C LEU A 332 -0.77 14.84 -0.05
N PHE A 333 -1.52 13.88 0.51
CA PHE A 333 -0.97 12.67 1.12
C PHE A 333 -1.04 11.49 0.15
N ASN A 334 -0.16 10.50 0.38
CA ASN A 334 -0.15 9.28 -0.41
C ASN A 334 -1.44 8.50 -0.21
N VAL A 335 -1.78 7.74 -1.24
CA VAL A 335 -2.87 6.76 -1.21
C VAL A 335 -2.24 5.40 -0.95
N GLY A 336 -2.68 4.75 0.12
CA GLY A 336 -2.26 3.40 0.49
C GLY A 336 -3.06 2.33 -0.25
N GLU A 337 -2.53 1.12 -0.27
CA GLU A 337 -3.32 -0.07 -0.61
C GLU A 337 -4.58 -0.12 0.27
N ASP A 338 -5.71 -0.48 -0.33
CA ASP A 338 -7.05 -0.49 0.27
C ASP A 338 -7.73 0.88 0.48
N ASP A 339 -7.07 2.01 0.19
CA ASP A 339 -7.72 3.32 0.27
C ASP A 339 -8.81 3.44 -0.81
N MET A 340 -9.99 3.91 -0.42
CA MET A 340 -11.05 4.26 -1.37
C MET A 340 -10.71 5.56 -2.10
N VAL A 341 -10.66 5.51 -3.42
CA VAL A 341 -10.27 6.63 -4.28
C VAL A 341 -11.22 6.84 -5.45
N VAL A 342 -11.02 7.99 -6.09
CA VAL A 342 -11.78 8.47 -7.24
C VAL A 342 -10.84 9.26 -8.15
N ALA A 343 -10.89 9.02 -9.46
CA ALA A 343 -10.09 9.72 -10.46
C ALA A 343 -10.95 10.74 -11.23
N ARG A 344 -10.37 11.87 -11.65
CA ARG A 344 -11.05 12.83 -12.52
C ARG A 344 -10.94 12.38 -13.98
N VAL A 345 -12.04 12.12 -14.67
CA VAL A 345 -12.02 11.46 -15.99
C VAL A 345 -12.15 12.42 -17.17
N THR A 346 -12.36 13.73 -16.94
CA THR A 346 -12.49 14.76 -17.99
C THR A 346 -11.48 15.91 -17.91
N ASP A 347 -11.07 16.39 -19.10
CA ASP A 347 -10.25 17.60 -19.27
C ASP A 347 -11.10 18.87 -19.44
N ALA A 348 -12.42 18.73 -19.50
CA ALA A 348 -13.36 19.83 -19.64
C ALA A 348 -13.52 20.62 -18.32
N ALA A 349 -14.07 21.83 -18.43
CA ALA A 349 -14.45 22.66 -17.28
C ALA A 349 -15.57 22.02 -16.41
N VAL A 350 -16.21 20.97 -16.91
CA VAL A 350 -17.18 20.15 -16.17
C VAL A 350 -16.42 19.01 -15.47
N GLU A 351 -16.52 18.95 -14.16
CA GLU A 351 -15.84 17.95 -13.34
C GLU A 351 -16.59 16.61 -13.37
N GLU A 352 -16.08 15.67 -14.16
CA GLU A 352 -16.53 14.29 -14.14
C GLU A 352 -15.49 13.42 -13.43
N PHE A 353 -15.99 12.45 -12.68
CA PHE A 353 -15.18 11.55 -11.86
C PHE A 353 -15.55 10.10 -12.16
N SER A 354 -14.58 9.21 -11.98
CA SER A 354 -14.83 7.77 -11.98
C SER A 354 -15.74 7.37 -10.82
N PRO A 355 -16.33 6.16 -10.86
CA PRO A 355 -16.84 5.49 -9.67
C PRO A 355 -15.77 5.42 -8.56
N GLU A 356 -16.24 5.26 -7.32
CA GLU A 356 -15.36 4.99 -6.18
C GLU A 356 -14.79 3.58 -6.30
N PHE A 357 -13.50 3.42 -6.08
CA PHE A 357 -12.85 2.13 -6.14
C PHE A 357 -11.72 2.01 -5.11
N THR A 358 -11.43 0.78 -4.71
CA THR A 358 -10.29 0.46 -3.84
C THR A 358 -8.99 0.63 -4.62
N PHE A 359 -8.05 1.39 -4.07
CA PHE A 359 -6.73 1.54 -4.65
C PHE A 359 -5.90 0.27 -4.43
N GLU A 360 -5.52 -0.36 -5.55
CA GLU A 360 -4.61 -1.49 -5.56
C GLU A 360 -3.46 -1.19 -6.53
N PRO A 361 -2.21 -1.08 -6.04
CA PRO A 361 -1.05 -0.89 -6.91
C PRO A 361 -0.95 -1.99 -7.97
N MET A 362 -0.51 -1.61 -9.17
CA MET A 362 -0.36 -2.47 -10.34
C MET A 362 -1.65 -3.12 -10.85
N ASN A 363 -2.83 -2.67 -10.40
CA ASN A 363 -4.12 -3.16 -10.87
C ASN A 363 -4.79 -2.19 -11.88
N HIS A 364 -5.75 -2.71 -12.63
CA HIS A 364 -6.54 -1.99 -13.63
C HIS A 364 -8.01 -1.94 -13.25
N ILE A 365 -8.62 -0.79 -13.51
CA ILE A 365 -10.03 -0.52 -13.24
C ILE A 365 -10.65 -0.01 -14.52
N HIS A 366 -11.78 -0.62 -14.89
CA HIS A 366 -12.50 -0.21 -16.07
C HIS A 366 -13.77 0.54 -15.67
N ASP A 367 -13.88 1.77 -16.16
CA ASP A 367 -15.06 2.60 -16.00
C ASP A 367 -15.78 2.65 -17.36
N SER A 368 -16.83 1.85 -17.46
CA SER A 368 -17.65 1.71 -18.65
C SER A 368 -18.47 2.96 -18.96
N ASP A 369 -18.81 3.74 -17.94
CA ASP A 369 -19.69 4.91 -18.09
C ASP A 369 -18.93 6.06 -18.75
N ASN A 370 -17.66 6.24 -18.37
CA ASN A 370 -16.77 7.24 -18.94
C ASN A 370 -15.90 6.70 -20.10
N HIS A 371 -16.00 5.41 -20.42
CA HIS A 371 -15.22 4.71 -21.44
C HIS A 371 -13.70 4.87 -21.23
N VAL A 372 -13.26 4.71 -19.97
CA VAL A 372 -11.85 4.82 -19.58
C VAL A 372 -11.33 3.54 -18.92
N ARG A 373 -10.04 3.27 -19.10
CA ARG A 373 -9.30 2.26 -18.33
C ARG A 373 -8.29 2.98 -17.46
N ILE A 374 -8.50 2.92 -16.16
CA ILE A 374 -7.64 3.53 -15.16
C ILE A 374 -6.66 2.46 -14.68
N HIS A 375 -5.40 2.80 -14.51
CA HIS A 375 -4.43 1.89 -13.90
C HIS A 375 -3.57 2.60 -12.87
N ALA A 376 -3.27 1.89 -11.80
CA ALA A 376 -2.39 2.35 -10.72
C ALA A 376 -0.99 1.79 -10.93
N CYS A 377 -0.24 2.29 -11.91
CA CYS A 377 1.13 1.79 -12.14
C CYS A 377 2.09 2.28 -11.04
N GLY A 378 2.95 1.38 -10.57
CA GLY A 378 4.27 1.77 -10.08
C GLY A 378 5.02 2.49 -11.20
N ARG A 379 5.71 3.58 -10.90
CA ARG A 379 6.45 4.34 -11.91
C ARG A 379 7.82 3.70 -12.18
N PRO A 380 8.31 3.69 -13.43
CA PRO A 380 7.71 4.29 -14.64
C PRO A 380 6.50 3.49 -15.16
N CYS A 381 5.46 4.19 -15.63
CA CYS A 381 4.29 3.52 -16.21
C CYS A 381 4.62 2.97 -17.61
N GLU A 382 4.75 1.65 -17.71
CA GLU A 382 5.01 0.96 -18.99
C GLU A 382 3.81 1.01 -19.95
N GLU A 383 2.59 1.16 -19.43
CA GLU A 383 1.37 1.19 -20.25
C GLU A 383 1.12 2.52 -20.99
N LYS A 384 1.90 3.57 -20.72
CA LYS A 384 1.84 4.91 -21.36
C LYS A 384 0.42 5.54 -21.38
N GLY A 385 -0.31 5.46 -20.27
CA GLY A 385 -1.60 6.14 -20.11
C GLY A 385 -1.46 7.65 -19.84
N GLU A 386 -2.52 8.42 -20.12
CA GLU A 386 -2.59 9.86 -19.79
C GLU A 386 -2.62 10.05 -18.27
N PRO A 387 -1.69 10.81 -17.67
CA PRO A 387 -1.67 11.03 -16.22
C PRO A 387 -2.95 11.73 -15.74
N VAL A 388 -3.56 11.17 -14.69
CA VAL A 388 -4.84 11.67 -14.17
C VAL A 388 -4.75 12.07 -12.70
N PRO A 389 -5.31 13.22 -12.27
CA PRO A 389 -5.42 13.54 -10.86
C PRO A 389 -6.49 12.67 -10.20
N PHE A 390 -6.20 12.18 -9.00
CA PHE A 390 -7.13 11.39 -8.21
C PHE A 390 -7.10 11.78 -6.74
N PHE A 391 -8.07 11.26 -5.97
CA PHE A 391 -8.39 11.75 -4.64
C PHE A 391 -8.87 10.61 -3.75
N HIS A 392 -8.55 10.66 -2.45
CA HIS A 392 -9.31 9.91 -1.45
C HIS A 392 -10.79 10.29 -1.53
N VAL A 393 -11.68 9.30 -1.45
CA VAL A 393 -13.13 9.51 -1.42
C VAL A 393 -13.52 10.47 -0.29
N GLU A 394 -12.94 10.31 0.90
CA GLU A 394 -13.20 11.21 2.03
C GLU A 394 -12.76 12.65 1.75
N CYS A 395 -11.56 12.86 1.16
CA CYS A 395 -11.09 14.20 0.84
C CYS A 395 -12.03 14.91 -0.14
N ARG A 396 -12.59 14.17 -1.12
CA ARG A 396 -13.57 14.72 -2.07
C ARG A 396 -14.84 15.24 -1.38
N LYS A 397 -15.26 14.65 -0.27
CA LYS A 397 -16.43 15.13 0.50
C LYS A 397 -16.19 16.51 1.14
N PHE A 398 -14.94 16.86 1.43
CA PHE A 398 -14.54 18.16 2.00
C PHE A 398 -14.06 19.16 0.95
N LYS A 399 -14.32 18.89 -0.32
CA LYS A 399 -14.08 19.84 -1.40
C LYS A 399 -15.01 21.06 -1.26
N GLN A 400 -14.41 22.25 -1.19
CA GLN A 400 -15.08 23.55 -1.09
C GLN A 400 -15.05 24.34 -2.41
N HIS A 401 -14.05 24.08 -3.28
CA HIS A 401 -13.83 24.80 -4.54
C HIS A 401 -13.54 23.83 -5.69
N ASP A 402 -13.60 24.31 -6.94
CA ASP A 402 -13.25 23.54 -8.15
C ASP A 402 -11.85 22.88 -8.01
N VAL A 403 -11.81 21.57 -8.27
CA VAL A 403 -10.62 20.73 -8.15
C VAL A 403 -9.50 21.19 -9.07
N PHE A 404 -9.82 21.81 -10.22
CA PHE A 404 -8.80 22.33 -11.15
C PHE A 404 -7.81 23.27 -10.46
N ARG A 405 -8.28 24.11 -9.53
CA ARG A 405 -7.41 25.04 -8.79
C ARG A 405 -6.56 24.34 -7.72
N ALA A 406 -7.17 23.43 -6.96
CA ALA A 406 -6.46 22.64 -5.96
C ALA A 406 -5.38 21.73 -6.59
N VAL A 407 -5.66 21.16 -7.78
CA VAL A 407 -4.69 20.36 -8.54
C VAL A 407 -3.48 21.21 -8.95
N SER A 408 -3.70 22.43 -9.46
CA SER A 408 -2.60 23.30 -9.92
C SER A 408 -1.63 23.75 -8.82
N THR A 409 -2.12 23.89 -7.59
CA THR A 409 -1.30 24.30 -6.42
C THR A 409 -0.69 23.13 -5.66
N GLY A 410 -1.20 21.91 -5.89
CA GLY A 410 -0.71 20.66 -5.32
C GLY A 410 0.40 19.98 -6.12
N CYS A 411 0.78 20.52 -7.28
CA CYS A 411 1.86 19.97 -8.11
C CYS A 411 3.22 20.30 -7.51
N PHE A 412 3.95 19.27 -7.10
CA PHE A 412 5.36 19.42 -6.75
C PHE A 412 6.23 19.52 -8.00
N GLN A 413 7.34 20.23 -7.89
CA GLN A 413 8.36 20.29 -8.93
C GLN A 413 9.10 18.97 -9.09
N PHE A 414 9.12 18.18 -8.03
CA PHE A 414 9.65 16.84 -7.96
C PHE A 414 9.12 16.12 -6.72
N GLU A 415 9.27 14.80 -6.66
CA GLU A 415 8.75 14.01 -5.55
C GLU A 415 9.45 14.35 -4.20
N PRO A 416 8.72 14.66 -3.11
CA PRO A 416 9.30 14.80 -1.78
C PRO A 416 9.79 13.46 -1.25
N THR A 417 10.77 13.50 -0.35
CA THR A 417 11.19 12.31 0.38
C THR A 417 10.08 11.79 1.29
N VAL A 418 10.12 10.49 1.62
CA VAL A 418 9.20 9.85 2.59
C VAL A 418 9.17 10.61 3.92
N HIS A 419 10.32 11.13 4.34
CA HIS A 419 10.42 11.94 5.54
C HIS A 419 9.61 13.23 5.43
N GLU A 420 9.72 13.97 4.32
CA GLU A 420 8.98 15.21 4.10
C GLU A 420 7.46 14.98 4.01
N GLN A 421 7.05 13.84 3.43
CA GLN A 421 5.65 13.41 3.40
C GLN A 421 5.12 13.14 4.83
N ASN A 422 5.86 12.37 5.64
CA ASN A 422 5.50 12.06 7.03
C ASN A 422 5.56 13.27 7.96
N ARG A 423 6.50 14.19 7.72
CA ARG A 423 6.65 15.43 8.49
C ARG A 423 5.37 16.26 8.41
N ARG A 424 4.81 16.42 7.21
CA ARG A 424 3.59 17.20 7.00
C ARG A 424 2.41 16.59 7.76
N PHE A 425 2.22 15.27 7.64
CA PHE A 425 1.18 14.56 8.37
C PHE A 425 1.32 14.76 9.89
N THR A 426 2.53 14.50 10.41
CA THR A 426 2.84 14.61 11.85
C THR A 426 2.63 16.02 12.37
N ARG A 427 3.05 17.04 11.60
CA ARG A 427 2.88 18.45 11.95
C ARG A 427 1.41 18.83 12.03
N ILE A 428 0.62 18.49 11.02
CA ILE A 428 -0.81 18.79 10.99
C ILE A 428 -1.51 18.09 12.14
N ASN A 429 -1.21 16.80 12.36
CA ASN A 429 -1.74 16.03 13.49
C ASN A 429 -1.44 16.70 14.84
N TYR A 430 -0.19 17.10 15.08
CA TYR A 430 0.19 17.75 16.34
C TYR A 430 -0.49 19.11 16.55
N LEU A 431 -0.56 19.94 15.49
CA LEU A 431 -1.25 21.23 15.56
C LEU A 431 -2.74 21.06 15.81
N LEU A 432 -3.37 20.08 15.15
CA LEU A 432 -4.78 19.73 15.36
C LEU A 432 -5.01 19.21 16.77
N ALA A 433 -4.19 18.29 17.26
CA ALA A 433 -4.32 17.74 18.61
C ALA A 433 -4.27 18.85 19.66
N ARG A 434 -3.31 19.79 19.54
CA ARG A 434 -3.23 20.94 20.45
C ARG A 434 -4.48 21.83 20.37
N ARG A 435 -4.97 22.12 19.16
CA ARG A 435 -6.19 22.94 18.98
C ARG A 435 -7.45 22.25 19.45
N LEU A 436 -7.56 20.94 19.25
CA LEU A 436 -8.67 20.13 19.75
C LEU A 436 -8.70 20.14 21.28
N GLN A 437 -7.54 20.10 21.94
CA GLN A 437 -7.48 20.25 23.39
C GLN A 437 -8.01 21.62 23.86
N ASP A 438 -7.74 22.69 23.11
CA ASP A 438 -8.23 24.03 23.44
C ASP A 438 -9.76 24.18 23.21
N ILE A 439 -10.30 23.48 22.20
CA ILE A 439 -11.71 23.57 21.79
C ILE A 439 -12.60 22.61 22.60
N ILE A 440 -12.14 21.38 22.79
CA ILE A 440 -12.83 20.36 23.56
C ILE A 440 -12.65 20.74 25.03
N GLN A 441 -13.68 21.36 25.61
CA GLN A 441 -13.71 21.77 27.03
C GLN A 441 -13.77 20.58 28.02
N MET A 442 -13.30 19.40 27.61
CA MET A 442 -13.18 18.19 28.41
C MET A 442 -11.70 17.79 28.48
N ASN A 443 -11.21 17.42 29.66
CA ASN A 443 -9.85 16.92 29.84
C ASN A 443 -9.73 15.49 29.29
N LEU A 444 -9.58 15.35 27.97
CA LEU A 444 -9.24 14.08 27.33
C LEU A 444 -7.73 13.78 27.46
N PRO A 445 -7.33 12.50 27.63
CA PRO A 445 -5.94 12.09 27.55
C PRO A 445 -5.32 12.44 26.18
N ALA A 446 -4.03 12.83 26.18
CA ALA A 446 -3.33 13.26 24.97
C ALA A 446 -3.34 12.22 23.84
N GLU A 447 -3.36 10.93 24.18
CA GLU A 447 -3.42 9.80 23.22
C GLU A 447 -4.75 9.78 22.45
N ILE A 448 -5.86 10.04 23.14
CA ILE A 448 -7.20 10.10 22.54
C ILE A 448 -7.29 11.32 21.63
N VAL A 449 -6.80 12.47 22.08
CA VAL A 449 -6.81 13.71 21.29
C VAL A 449 -5.93 13.57 20.03
N HIS A 450 -4.77 12.92 20.13
CA HIS A 450 -3.96 12.59 18.95
C HIS A 450 -4.63 11.56 18.05
N THR A 451 -5.43 10.64 18.58
CA THR A 451 -6.20 9.69 17.77
C THR A 451 -7.30 10.41 16.98
N ILE A 452 -8.05 11.30 17.63
CA ILE A 452 -9.06 12.13 16.98
C ILE A 452 -8.39 13.04 15.93
N ALA A 453 -7.27 13.68 16.29
CA ALA A 453 -6.53 14.52 15.37
C ALA A 453 -6.07 13.75 14.13
N LYS A 454 -5.54 12.52 14.29
CA LYS A 454 -5.16 11.62 13.18
C LYS A 454 -6.32 11.35 12.23
N MET A 455 -7.53 11.17 12.75
CA MET A 455 -8.72 10.97 11.93
C MET A 455 -9.14 12.21 11.13
N LEU A 456 -8.70 13.41 11.54
CA LEU A 456 -9.06 14.69 10.91
C LEU A 456 -7.95 15.30 10.04
N VAL A 457 -6.78 14.64 9.95
CA VAL A 457 -5.61 15.19 9.24
C VAL A 457 -5.90 15.38 7.75
N HIS A 458 -6.56 14.43 7.11
CA HIS A 458 -6.84 14.46 5.68
C HIS A 458 -7.80 15.59 5.31
N GLU A 459 -8.86 15.78 6.10
CA GLU A 459 -9.86 16.83 5.95
C GLU A 459 -9.25 18.21 6.13
N CYS A 460 -8.50 18.41 7.22
CA CYS A 460 -7.86 19.69 7.50
C CYS A 460 -6.81 20.04 6.47
N ALA A 461 -6.03 19.05 6.00
CA ALA A 461 -5.07 19.25 4.91
C ALA A 461 -5.76 19.62 3.60
N THR A 462 -6.91 18.99 3.30
CA THR A 462 -7.73 19.27 2.11
C THR A 462 -8.28 20.70 2.13
N ILE A 463 -8.84 21.14 3.25
CA ILE A 463 -9.35 22.51 3.39
C ILE A 463 -8.20 23.52 3.28
N THR A 464 -7.10 23.27 4.00
CA THR A 464 -5.92 24.16 3.98
C THR A 464 -5.36 24.33 2.57
N ASN A 465 -5.23 23.24 1.81
CA ASN A 465 -4.72 23.28 0.44
C ASN A 465 -5.67 24.06 -0.50
N GLN A 466 -6.98 23.87 -0.35
CA GLN A 466 -7.98 24.57 -1.15
C GLN A 466 -8.01 26.07 -0.86
N GLU A 467 -7.99 26.49 0.41
CA GLU A 467 -7.93 27.90 0.81
C GLU A 467 -6.66 28.58 0.29
N GLN A 468 -5.53 27.87 0.35
CA GLN A 468 -4.26 28.32 -0.22
C GLN A 468 -4.34 28.51 -1.75
N SER A 469 -5.16 27.71 -2.46
CA SER A 469 -5.30 27.78 -3.91
C SER A 469 -6.09 28.98 -4.46
N LEU A 470 -6.70 29.79 -3.59
CA LEU A 470 -7.54 30.94 -3.99
C LEU A 470 -6.73 32.12 -4.58
N GLY A 471 -5.40 32.13 -4.46
CA GLY A 471 -4.53 33.15 -5.05
C GLY A 471 -4.22 32.87 -6.53
N TRP A 472 -5.10 33.26 -7.46
CA TRP A 472 -4.89 32.87 -8.87
C TRP A 472 -3.89 33.73 -9.67
N GLY A 473 -3.32 33.07 -10.69
CA GLY A 473 -2.05 33.37 -11.36
C GLY A 473 -1.97 34.71 -12.08
N GLN A 474 -0.86 35.42 -11.83
CA GLN A 474 -0.44 36.58 -12.61
C GLN A 474 0.42 36.11 -13.79
N ALA A 475 0.33 36.80 -14.93
CA ALA A 475 1.22 36.59 -16.06
C ALA A 475 2.70 36.60 -15.61
N PRO A 476 3.58 35.81 -16.25
CA PRO A 476 4.99 35.75 -15.91
C PRO A 476 5.59 37.15 -15.83
N ARG A 477 6.25 37.47 -14.72
CA ARG A 477 6.87 38.78 -14.51
C ARG A 477 8.35 38.71 -14.83
N SER A 478 8.81 39.66 -15.63
CA SER A 478 10.23 39.87 -15.87
C SER A 478 10.80 40.74 -14.76
N ILE A 479 11.89 40.29 -14.13
CA ILE A 479 12.66 41.05 -13.15
C ILE A 479 14.02 41.36 -13.76
N ARG A 480 14.39 42.63 -13.76
CA ARG A 480 15.72 43.07 -14.18
C ARG A 480 16.67 42.98 -12.99
N LEU A 481 17.83 42.37 -13.21
CA LEU A 481 18.85 42.22 -12.17
C LEU A 481 19.80 43.43 -12.05
N ASP A 482 19.71 44.38 -12.99
CA ASP A 482 20.41 45.68 -12.96
C ASP A 482 19.76 46.73 -12.02
N SER A 483 18.56 46.41 -11.55
CA SER A 483 17.71 47.27 -10.73
C SER A 483 17.61 46.70 -9.31
N ALA A 484 17.11 47.49 -8.35
CA ALA A 484 16.83 46.96 -7.03
C ALA A 484 15.82 45.79 -7.11
N VAL A 485 16.12 44.67 -6.44
CA VAL A 485 15.24 43.49 -6.40
C VAL A 485 14.77 43.28 -4.96
N TYR A 486 13.46 43.14 -4.80
CA TYR A 486 12.81 42.90 -3.52
C TYR A 486 12.09 41.56 -3.52
N ALA A 487 12.11 40.85 -2.40
CA ALA A 487 11.43 39.60 -2.18
C ALA A 487 10.42 39.69 -1.04
N THR A 488 9.31 38.96 -1.16
CA THR A 488 8.38 38.69 -0.07
C THR A 488 8.34 37.19 0.18
N TYR A 489 7.89 36.77 1.37
CA TYR A 489 7.91 35.38 1.78
C TYR A 489 6.56 34.94 2.35
N SER A 490 6.23 33.67 2.14
CA SER A 490 5.09 32.99 2.76
C SER A 490 5.58 31.76 3.51
N VAL A 491 4.81 31.32 4.51
CA VAL A 491 5.08 30.09 5.25
C VAL A 491 4.01 29.07 4.90
N ILE A 492 4.41 27.95 4.31
CA ILE A 492 3.53 26.85 3.90
C ILE A 492 3.97 25.60 4.64
N ASP A 493 3.06 24.99 5.40
CA ASP A 493 3.32 23.82 6.25
C ASP A 493 4.54 23.97 7.18
N GLY A 494 4.80 25.21 7.64
CA GLY A 494 5.93 25.55 8.52
C GLY A 494 7.24 25.82 7.80
N VAL A 495 7.25 25.80 6.47
CA VAL A 495 8.44 26.05 5.64
C VAL A 495 8.30 27.39 4.91
N ARG A 496 9.38 28.19 4.92
CA ARG A 496 9.41 29.52 4.30
C ARG A 496 9.76 29.43 2.81
N TYR A 497 8.92 30.02 1.96
CA TYR A 497 9.06 30.09 0.50
C TYR A 497 9.10 31.54 0.01
N VAL A 498 9.72 31.77 -1.15
CA VAL A 498 9.67 33.06 -1.85
C VAL A 498 8.27 33.21 -2.45
N LYS A 499 7.51 34.20 -1.97
CA LYS A 499 6.14 34.48 -2.43
C LYS A 499 6.12 35.31 -3.71
N SER A 500 6.96 36.34 -3.78
CA SER A 500 7.12 37.14 -4.99
C SER A 500 8.47 37.84 -5.03
N LEU A 501 8.93 38.16 -6.25
CA LEU A 501 10.01 39.10 -6.49
C LEU A 501 9.49 40.27 -7.31
N THR A 502 10.00 41.47 -7.06
CA THR A 502 9.62 42.69 -7.78
C THR A 502 10.78 43.68 -7.83
N ASN A 503 10.85 44.48 -8.90
CA ASN A 503 11.70 45.68 -8.93
C ASN A 503 11.02 46.90 -8.29
N PHE A 504 9.70 46.84 -8.08
CA PHE A 504 8.88 47.94 -7.56
C PHE A 504 8.07 47.45 -6.35
N PRO A 505 8.53 47.66 -5.12
CA PRO A 505 7.79 47.28 -3.91
C PRO A 505 6.62 48.26 -3.68
N ASP A 506 5.46 47.74 -3.28
CA ASP A 506 4.29 48.56 -2.94
C ASP A 506 4.38 49.00 -1.46
N GLN A 507 4.51 50.31 -1.21
CA GLN A 507 4.92 50.86 0.09
C GLN A 507 3.90 50.75 1.24
N GLY A 508 2.81 49.97 1.10
CA GLY A 508 1.75 49.90 2.11
C GLY A 508 1.11 48.55 2.41
N ARG A 509 1.52 47.44 1.76
CA ARG A 509 0.80 46.15 1.87
C ARG A 509 1.59 44.96 2.41
N GLU A 510 2.90 44.88 2.19
CA GLU A 510 3.70 43.71 2.56
C GLU A 510 5.11 44.10 3.02
N GLU A 511 5.72 43.28 3.87
CA GLU A 511 7.11 43.44 4.30
C GLU A 511 8.07 42.88 3.25
N TYR A 512 8.82 43.77 2.58
CA TYR A 512 9.77 43.42 1.53
C TYR A 512 11.20 43.26 2.08
N THR A 513 11.87 42.17 1.71
CA THR A 513 13.30 41.98 1.91
C THR A 513 14.07 42.42 0.67
N LEU A 514 14.99 43.36 0.81
CA LEU A 514 15.87 43.80 -0.27
C LEU A 514 16.93 42.73 -0.58
N LEU A 515 16.98 42.25 -1.82
CA LEU A 515 17.98 41.28 -2.29
C LEU A 515 19.17 41.94 -3.00
N SER A 516 18.93 43.03 -3.73
CA SER A 516 19.97 43.81 -4.43
C SER A 516 19.62 45.29 -4.49
N LYS A 517 20.63 46.16 -4.51
CA LYS A 517 20.46 47.62 -4.70
C LYS A 517 20.60 48.00 -6.18
N GLU A 518 19.95 49.09 -6.57
CA GLU A 518 20.08 49.65 -7.93
C GLU A 518 21.53 50.02 -8.24
N GLY A 519 22.00 49.67 -9.45
CA GLY A 519 23.37 49.92 -9.90
C GLY A 519 24.43 48.92 -9.41
N GLN A 520 24.07 47.90 -8.62
CA GLN A 520 24.97 46.79 -8.32
C GLN A 520 25.02 45.80 -9.49
N THR A 521 26.22 45.49 -10.00
CA THR A 521 26.42 44.45 -10.99
C THR A 521 26.53 43.09 -10.30
N HIS A 522 25.64 42.18 -10.65
CA HIS A 522 25.65 40.80 -10.16
C HIS A 522 26.09 39.88 -11.31
N SER A 523 27.13 39.08 -11.09
CA SER A 523 27.57 38.09 -12.09
C SER A 523 27.13 36.67 -11.73
N ARG A 524 26.59 36.45 -10.53
CA ARG A 524 26.13 35.12 -10.06
C ARG A 524 24.75 35.18 -9.39
N LEU A 525 23.88 34.28 -9.83
CA LEU A 525 22.53 34.08 -9.32
C LEU A 525 22.41 32.67 -8.74
N TYR A 526 22.08 32.58 -7.45
CA TYR A 526 21.83 31.31 -6.76
C TYR A 526 20.35 31.14 -6.46
N ILE A 527 19.79 29.99 -6.84
CA ILE A 527 18.39 29.68 -6.62
C ILE A 527 18.28 28.35 -5.89
N ALA A 528 17.83 28.41 -4.63
CA ALA A 528 17.48 27.24 -3.84
C ALA A 528 16.02 26.90 -4.06
N HIS A 529 15.75 25.63 -4.33
CA HIS A 529 14.40 25.11 -4.49
C HIS A 529 14.29 23.74 -3.81
N ASP A 530 13.12 23.45 -3.25
CA ASP A 530 12.76 22.11 -2.81
C ASP A 530 11.63 21.56 -3.68
N TYR A 531 11.05 20.43 -3.25
CA TYR A 531 9.99 19.74 -3.96
C TYR A 531 8.78 20.64 -4.27
N ARG A 532 8.54 21.70 -3.50
CA ARG A 532 7.40 22.60 -3.69
C ARG A 532 7.73 23.87 -4.46
N GLY A 533 8.86 24.50 -4.20
CA GLY A 533 9.05 25.87 -4.65
C GLY A 533 10.42 26.46 -4.39
N VAL A 534 10.60 27.70 -4.82
CA VAL A 534 11.81 28.46 -4.55
C VAL A 534 11.87 28.87 -3.08
N ARG A 535 12.90 28.39 -2.39
CA ARG A 535 13.16 28.64 -0.96
C ARG A 535 13.96 29.91 -0.73
N ALA A 536 14.89 30.20 -1.63
CA ALA A 536 15.68 31.43 -1.60
C ALA A 536 16.24 31.78 -2.97
N VAL A 537 16.44 33.08 -3.19
CA VAL A 537 17.19 33.64 -4.31
C VAL A 537 18.29 34.52 -3.72
N LYS A 538 19.55 34.30 -4.12
CA LYS A 538 20.70 35.11 -3.71
C LYS A 538 21.40 35.69 -4.94
N LEU A 539 21.63 36.99 -4.93
CA LEU A 539 22.32 37.73 -6.00
C LEU A 539 23.71 38.15 -5.49
N CYS A 540 24.78 37.66 -6.14
CA CYS A 540 26.16 37.89 -5.68
C CYS A 540 26.98 38.64 -6.75
N PRO A 541 27.79 39.64 -6.34
CA PRO A 541 28.86 40.19 -7.17
C PRO A 541 29.95 39.12 -7.44
N SER A 542 30.74 39.31 -8.50
CA SER A 542 31.72 38.32 -9.01
C SER A 542 32.75 37.83 -8.01
N ASP A 543 33.05 38.63 -6.98
CA ASP A 543 34.22 38.43 -6.12
C ASP A 543 33.88 38.35 -4.62
N ALA A 544 32.59 38.23 -4.26
CA ALA A 544 32.17 38.15 -2.85
C ALA A 544 31.85 36.69 -2.45
N PRO A 545 32.41 36.17 -1.35
CA PRO A 545 31.98 34.89 -0.80
C PRO A 545 30.50 34.96 -0.42
N LEU A 546 29.80 33.84 -0.61
CA LEU A 546 28.38 33.72 -0.27
C LEU A 546 28.18 34.07 1.21
N SER A 547 27.56 35.21 1.47
CA SER A 547 27.27 35.69 2.83
C SER A 547 25.81 35.35 3.20
N GLY A 548 25.60 34.82 4.41
CA GLY A 548 24.27 34.49 4.97
C GLY A 548 24.18 33.09 5.57
N SER A 549 23.00 32.73 6.10
CA SER A 549 22.71 31.37 6.59
C SER A 549 23.07 30.35 5.49
N GLY A 550 23.78 29.29 5.88
CA GLY A 550 24.39 28.27 5.01
C GLY A 550 23.40 27.53 4.08
N PRO A 551 23.78 26.37 3.53
CA PRO A 551 22.89 25.63 2.64
C PRO A 551 21.55 25.37 3.35
N ILE A 552 20.46 25.68 2.66
CA ILE A 552 19.12 25.39 3.13
C ILE A 552 18.98 23.87 3.02
N THR A 553 18.73 23.22 4.14
CA THR A 553 18.60 21.76 4.21
C THR A 553 17.53 21.26 3.23
N ASN A 554 17.81 20.13 2.57
CA ASN A 554 16.92 19.47 1.62
C ASN A 554 16.51 20.36 0.42
N CYS A 555 17.41 21.23 -0.03
CA CYS A 555 17.21 22.04 -1.23
C CYS A 555 18.25 21.70 -2.29
N TYR A 556 17.82 21.81 -3.53
CA TYR A 556 18.69 21.81 -4.69
C TYR A 556 18.99 23.25 -5.12
N TRP A 557 20.20 23.46 -5.63
CA TRP A 557 20.75 24.75 -5.99
C TRP A 557 21.01 24.82 -7.48
N ARG A 558 20.70 25.97 -8.08
CA ARG A 558 21.26 26.36 -9.38
C ARG A 558 22.22 27.52 -9.18
N ASN A 559 23.37 27.46 -9.83
CA ASN A 559 24.38 28.50 -9.83
C ASN A 559 24.54 29.05 -11.25
N ILE A 560 23.91 30.19 -11.51
CA ILE A 560 23.78 30.74 -12.86
C ILE A 560 24.68 31.96 -13.00
N LEU A 561 25.56 31.92 -14.01
CA LEU A 561 26.47 33.01 -14.36
C LEU A 561 25.82 33.99 -15.35
N ASP A 562 26.14 35.28 -15.20
CA ASP A 562 25.82 36.36 -16.16
C ASP A 562 24.32 36.46 -16.51
N ALA A 563 23.46 36.26 -15.51
CA ALA A 563 22.02 36.46 -15.63
C ALA A 563 21.67 37.96 -15.77
N GLU A 564 20.92 38.35 -16.80
CA GLU A 564 20.46 39.74 -16.95
C GLU A 564 19.03 39.94 -16.46
N ARG A 565 18.16 39.02 -16.86
CA ARG A 565 16.75 39.02 -16.53
C ARG A 565 16.33 37.64 -16.08
N ILE A 566 15.40 37.62 -15.13
CA ILE A 566 14.72 36.41 -14.72
C ILE A 566 13.24 36.52 -15.01
N MET A 567 12.66 35.42 -15.48
CA MET A 567 11.22 35.28 -15.68
C MET A 567 10.66 34.40 -14.56
N ILE A 568 9.65 34.91 -13.89
CA ILE A 568 9.07 34.28 -12.72
C ILE A 568 7.71 33.70 -13.07
N TYR A 569 7.53 32.42 -12.78
CA TYR A 569 6.27 31.71 -12.91
C TYR A 569 5.71 31.49 -11.51
N LYS A 570 4.55 32.08 -11.24
CA LYS A 570 3.83 31.87 -9.98
C LYS A 570 2.92 30.65 -10.12
N ASP A 571 2.91 29.82 -9.09
CA ASP A 571 1.97 28.69 -8.93
C ASP A 571 0.70 29.07 -8.17
N GLY A 572 0.58 30.35 -7.76
CA GLY A 572 -0.55 30.89 -7.00
C GLY A 572 -0.23 31.15 -5.51
N LEU A 573 0.78 30.47 -4.96
CA LEU A 573 1.19 30.57 -3.56
C LEU A 573 2.62 31.09 -3.38
N THR A 574 3.49 30.68 -4.29
CA THR A 574 4.93 30.94 -4.27
C THR A 574 5.46 31.26 -5.66
N VAL A 575 6.75 31.57 -5.72
CA VAL A 575 7.52 31.48 -6.96
C VAL A 575 7.80 30.01 -7.22
N GLY A 576 7.07 29.44 -8.18
CA GLY A 576 7.23 28.07 -8.62
C GLY A 576 8.54 27.91 -9.37
N ASN A 577 8.70 28.52 -10.54
CA ASN A 577 9.94 28.40 -11.31
C ASN A 577 10.52 29.76 -11.70
N ILE A 578 11.83 29.77 -11.93
CA ILE A 578 12.57 30.93 -12.43
C ILE A 578 13.33 30.48 -13.68
N THR A 579 13.03 31.05 -14.85
CA THR A 579 13.91 30.91 -16.02
C THR A 579 14.79 32.14 -16.16
N VAL A 580 16.00 31.93 -16.68
CA VAL A 580 17.00 33.00 -16.83
C VAL A 580 17.16 33.33 -18.31
N LEU A 581 17.19 34.62 -18.62
CA LEU A 581 17.45 35.15 -19.96
C LEU A 581 18.85 35.78 -19.96
N ARG A 582 19.67 35.36 -20.93
CA ARG A 582 21.08 35.78 -21.12
C ARG A 582 21.26 36.55 -22.44
N LYS A 583 22.33 37.35 -22.53
CA LYS A 583 22.69 38.15 -23.72
C LYS A 583 23.33 37.34 -24.85
N SER A 584 24.05 36.26 -24.52
CA SER A 584 24.71 35.35 -25.47
C SER A 584 24.01 33.98 -25.48
N GLY A 585 23.74 33.45 -26.67
CA GLY A 585 22.73 32.40 -26.92
C GLY A 585 23.06 30.96 -26.52
N SER A 586 24.07 30.67 -25.70
CA SER A 586 24.34 29.29 -25.26
C SER A 586 23.79 29.04 -23.86
N ARG A 587 22.73 28.24 -23.76
CA ARG A 587 22.22 27.66 -22.52
C ARG A 587 23.35 26.83 -21.87
N SER A 588 23.69 27.12 -20.62
CA SER A 588 24.68 26.35 -19.85
C SER A 588 23.98 25.19 -19.14
N ILE A 589 24.70 24.09 -18.90
CA ILE A 589 24.25 22.97 -18.04
C ILE A 589 23.74 23.51 -16.69
N SER A 590 24.36 24.57 -16.17
CA SER A 590 23.99 25.23 -14.91
C SER A 590 22.62 25.93 -14.89
N ASP A 591 22.05 26.27 -16.06
CA ASP A 591 20.72 26.90 -16.15
C ASP A 591 19.60 25.90 -15.81
N ASP A 592 19.86 24.63 -16.12
CA ASP A 592 18.89 23.54 -16.17
C ASP A 592 19.12 22.50 -15.07
N THR A 593 20.38 22.32 -14.66
CA THR A 593 20.78 21.34 -13.64
C THR A 593 20.65 21.90 -12.24
N ARG A 594 20.20 21.04 -11.34
CA ARG A 594 19.92 21.35 -9.94
C ARG A 594 20.83 20.50 -9.06
N TRP A 595 21.62 21.10 -8.19
CA TRP A 595 22.69 20.41 -7.45
C TRP A 595 22.43 20.38 -5.95
N ALA A 596 22.77 19.29 -5.26
CA ALA A 596 22.60 19.20 -3.80
C ALA A 596 23.43 20.26 -3.04
N TYR A 597 24.55 20.71 -3.62
CA TYR A 597 25.44 21.72 -3.05
C TYR A 597 25.57 22.95 -3.94
N LEU A 598 25.84 24.09 -3.29
CA LEU A 598 26.10 25.37 -3.95
C LEU A 598 27.37 25.35 -4.80
N ASP A 599 28.43 24.77 -4.25
CA ASP A 599 29.69 24.55 -4.96
C ASP A 599 29.60 23.20 -5.65
N HIS A 600 29.48 23.22 -6.97
CA HIS A 600 29.30 22.03 -7.79
C HIS A 600 30.17 22.11 -9.06
N PRO A 601 30.45 20.97 -9.71
CA PRO A 601 31.20 20.93 -10.96
C PRO A 601 30.47 21.64 -12.11
N SER A 602 31.22 22.03 -13.15
CA SER A 602 30.66 22.59 -14.39
C SER A 602 30.33 21.52 -15.44
N ASP A 603 30.97 20.35 -15.33
CA ASP A 603 30.86 19.26 -16.30
C ASP A 603 30.06 18.09 -15.71
N ILE A 604 29.32 17.41 -16.59
CA ILE A 604 28.58 16.18 -16.31
C ILE A 604 29.01 15.16 -17.38
N LEU A 605 29.16 13.90 -17.00
CA LEU A 605 29.38 12.79 -17.91
C LEU A 605 28.07 12.02 -18.09
N ASP A 606 27.62 11.83 -19.35
CA ASP A 606 26.56 10.87 -19.66
C ASP A 606 27.16 9.47 -19.63
N LEU A 607 26.78 8.66 -18.65
CA LEU A 607 27.24 7.29 -18.50
C LEU A 607 26.88 6.44 -19.71
N GLN A 608 25.81 6.72 -20.46
CA GLN A 608 25.45 5.90 -21.61
C GLN A 608 26.43 6.11 -22.78
N SER A 609 26.65 7.36 -23.20
CA SER A 609 27.50 7.71 -24.35
C SER A 609 28.95 8.04 -24.02
N LEU A 610 29.24 8.32 -22.74
CA LEU A 610 30.51 8.88 -22.24
C LEU A 610 30.82 10.29 -22.77
N ASP A 611 29.83 10.98 -23.34
CA ASP A 611 29.96 12.38 -23.74
C ASP A 611 29.85 13.32 -22.55
N LYS A 612 30.45 14.49 -22.67
CA LYS A 612 30.30 15.59 -21.70
C LYS A 612 29.01 16.38 -21.98
N GLY A 613 28.26 16.63 -20.92
CA GLY A 613 27.06 17.46 -20.91
C GLY A 613 25.77 16.68 -20.72
N LEU A 614 24.65 17.40 -20.79
CA LEU A 614 23.33 16.79 -20.76
C LEU A 614 22.86 16.51 -22.20
N GLY A 615 22.17 15.39 -22.39
CA GLY A 615 21.48 15.10 -23.66
C GLY A 615 20.36 16.11 -23.93
N SER A 616 19.96 16.26 -25.19
CA SER A 616 18.92 17.21 -25.63
C SER A 616 17.58 17.07 -24.89
N ASP A 617 17.30 15.87 -24.38
CA ASP A 617 15.99 15.50 -23.84
C ASP A 617 15.89 15.71 -22.30
N HIS A 618 17.00 16.03 -21.61
CA HIS A 618 17.10 15.96 -20.14
C HIS A 618 17.39 17.31 -19.46
N SER A 619 16.68 18.36 -19.86
CA SER A 619 16.90 19.76 -19.42
C SER A 619 16.55 20.08 -17.94
N THR A 620 16.47 19.09 -17.03
CA THR A 620 16.09 19.31 -15.61
C THR A 620 16.76 18.35 -14.60
N ALA A 621 17.91 17.75 -14.94
CA ALA A 621 18.59 16.79 -14.06
C ALA A 621 18.83 17.34 -12.65
N ARG A 622 18.50 16.54 -11.63
CA ARG A 622 18.82 16.82 -10.23
C ARG A 622 20.00 15.95 -9.81
N MET A 623 21.11 16.57 -9.45
CA MET A 623 22.35 15.93 -9.08
C MET A 623 22.44 15.85 -7.55
N ALA A 624 22.07 14.69 -7.01
CA ALA A 624 22.39 14.31 -5.64
C ALA A 624 23.90 14.03 -5.52
N SER A 625 24.37 13.86 -4.30
CA SER A 625 25.79 13.70 -4.03
C SER A 625 26.05 12.68 -2.95
N PHE A 626 27.12 11.91 -3.10
CA PHE A 626 27.65 11.03 -2.05
C PHE A 626 29.14 11.30 -1.86
N GLU A 627 29.59 11.14 -0.62
CA GLU A 627 30.97 11.40 -0.22
C GLU A 627 31.83 10.16 -0.46
N CYS A 628 32.97 10.36 -1.11
CA CYS A 628 33.99 9.34 -1.30
C CYS A 628 35.18 9.63 -0.40
N ASN A 629 35.67 8.62 0.31
CA ASN A 629 36.91 8.66 1.09
C ASN A 629 36.97 9.75 2.17
N VAL A 630 35.82 10.30 2.57
CA VAL A 630 35.73 11.23 3.70
C VAL A 630 35.89 10.44 5.00
N GLU A 631 36.53 11.05 6.00
CA GLU A 631 36.70 10.43 7.31
C GLU A 631 35.34 10.04 7.92
N GLY A 632 35.25 8.82 8.44
CA GLY A 632 34.03 8.27 9.04
C GLY A 632 33.13 7.48 8.09
N ILE A 633 33.41 7.46 6.78
CA ILE A 633 32.74 6.54 5.85
C ILE A 633 33.17 5.10 6.14
N THR A 634 32.20 4.20 6.30
CA THR A 634 32.38 2.80 6.69
C THR A 634 32.15 1.80 5.55
N GLY A 635 31.61 2.26 4.43
CA GLY A 635 31.25 1.45 3.27
C GLY A 635 30.30 2.19 2.32
N TYR A 636 29.93 1.54 1.21
CA TYR A 636 29.00 2.08 0.23
C TYR A 636 27.93 1.06 -0.10
N THR A 637 26.67 1.49 -0.18
CA THR A 637 25.59 0.68 -0.75
C THR A 637 25.18 1.25 -2.10
N VAL A 638 25.10 0.38 -3.10
CA VAL A 638 24.50 0.72 -4.39
C VAL A 638 23.22 -0.09 -4.55
N VAL A 639 22.20 0.59 -5.05
CA VAL A 639 20.90 -0.02 -5.36
C VAL A 639 20.78 -0.16 -6.86
N THR A 640 20.41 -1.34 -7.34
CA THR A 640 20.38 -1.68 -8.77
C THR A 640 19.28 -2.70 -9.06
N ASP A 641 18.80 -2.76 -10.30
CA ASP A 641 18.02 -3.91 -10.78
C ASP A 641 18.86 -4.99 -11.46
N GLY A 642 20.16 -4.78 -11.58
CA GLY A 642 21.08 -5.61 -12.34
C GLY A 642 21.63 -4.89 -13.57
N HIS A 643 20.78 -4.15 -14.29
CA HIS A 643 21.15 -3.47 -15.54
C HIS A 643 21.30 -1.95 -15.33
N ARG A 644 20.48 -1.39 -14.44
CA ARG A 644 20.40 0.03 -14.10
C ARG A 644 20.81 0.24 -12.65
N THR A 645 21.52 1.33 -12.40
CA THR A 645 21.83 1.78 -11.04
C THR A 645 20.81 2.82 -10.60
N ALA A 646 20.27 2.72 -9.40
CA ALA A 646 19.37 3.70 -8.81
C ALA A 646 20.08 4.88 -8.19
N THR A 647 21.03 4.56 -7.31
CA THR A 647 21.70 5.51 -6.45
C THR A 647 22.84 4.82 -5.74
N VAL A 648 23.70 5.63 -5.13
CA VAL A 648 24.81 5.23 -4.28
C VAL A 648 24.67 5.95 -2.95
N HIS A 649 24.81 5.21 -1.85
CA HIS A 649 24.81 5.73 -0.49
C HIS A 649 26.14 5.44 0.20
N ALA A 650 26.73 6.45 0.83
CA ALA A 650 27.96 6.32 1.60
C ALA A 650 27.62 6.22 3.08
N HIS A 651 27.95 5.08 3.70
CA HIS A 651 27.53 4.74 5.05
C HIS A 651 28.46 5.33 6.13
N ARG A 652 27.91 5.72 7.28
CA ARG A 652 28.65 6.18 8.48
C ARG A 652 28.27 5.37 9.72
N SER A 653 29.15 5.33 10.72
CA SER A 653 28.99 4.46 11.90
C SER A 653 27.72 4.73 12.74
N ASP A 654 27.30 6.00 12.82
CA ASP A 654 26.19 6.45 13.68
C ASP A 654 24.98 6.95 12.86
N GLU A 655 24.88 6.56 11.59
CA GLU A 655 23.77 7.04 10.76
C GLU A 655 22.45 6.31 11.07
N GLU A 656 21.34 7.02 10.90
CA GLU A 656 20.03 6.38 10.86
C GLU A 656 19.79 5.73 9.50
N PHE A 657 19.12 4.57 9.49
CA PHE A 657 18.85 3.79 8.29
C PHE A 657 17.70 4.31 7.41
N ARG A 658 17.47 5.64 7.40
CA ARG A 658 16.37 6.30 6.66
C ARG A 658 16.47 6.10 5.15
N PHE A 659 17.71 6.04 4.64
CA PHE A 659 18.00 5.78 3.22
C PHE A 659 17.22 4.59 2.67
N TYR A 660 17.15 3.48 3.40
CA TYR A 660 16.46 2.29 2.93
C TYR A 660 14.96 2.50 2.76
N ALA A 661 14.31 3.22 3.67
CA ALA A 661 12.88 3.51 3.58
C ALA A 661 12.57 4.48 2.43
N GLU A 662 13.45 5.45 2.16
CA GLU A 662 13.31 6.37 1.03
C GLU A 662 13.42 5.63 -0.31
N ILE A 663 14.35 4.69 -0.42
CA ILE A 663 14.50 3.87 -1.62
C ILE A 663 13.38 2.84 -1.75
N ASP A 664 12.92 2.20 -0.69
CA ASP A 664 11.79 1.26 -0.79
C ASP A 664 10.53 1.96 -1.30
N TYR A 665 10.32 3.21 -0.91
CA TYR A 665 9.23 4.03 -1.43
C TYR A 665 9.43 4.39 -2.90
N SER A 666 10.64 4.85 -3.25
CA SER A 666 10.94 5.34 -4.61
C SER A 666 11.13 4.22 -5.63
N TRP A 667 11.60 3.06 -5.16
CA TRP A 667 11.98 1.87 -5.92
C TRP A 667 11.89 0.58 -5.05
N PRO A 668 10.69 0.01 -4.87
CA PRO A 668 10.44 -1.14 -3.99
C PRO A 668 11.16 -2.44 -4.41
N CYS A 669 11.60 -2.53 -5.66
CA CYS A 669 12.25 -3.71 -6.24
C CYS A 669 13.79 -3.58 -6.32
N GLY A 670 14.44 -2.70 -5.56
CA GLY A 670 15.89 -2.55 -5.62
C GLY A 670 16.68 -3.74 -5.03
N PHE A 671 17.74 -4.17 -5.72
CA PHE A 671 18.77 -5.06 -5.19
C PHE A 671 19.88 -4.23 -4.53
N PHE A 672 20.18 -4.50 -3.26
CA PHE A 672 21.07 -3.69 -2.42
C PHE A 672 22.39 -4.41 -2.22
N ILE A 673 23.47 -3.87 -2.79
CA ILE A 673 24.82 -4.41 -2.68
C ILE A 673 25.62 -3.48 -1.78
N TYR A 674 26.14 -4.01 -0.67
CA TYR A 674 26.96 -3.27 0.28
C TYR A 674 28.44 -3.65 0.11
N MET A 675 29.30 -2.66 0.02
CA MET A 675 30.75 -2.80 0.03
C MET A 675 31.30 -2.18 1.33
N PRO A 676 31.74 -2.98 2.32
CA PRO A 676 32.39 -2.45 3.52
C PRO A 676 33.78 -1.89 3.19
N LEU A 677 34.21 -0.87 3.94
CA LEU A 677 35.58 -0.35 3.92
C LEU A 677 36.27 -0.64 5.25
N ASP A 678 37.38 -1.36 5.23
CA ASP A 678 38.17 -1.58 6.43
C ASP A 678 38.89 -0.31 6.89
N LYS A 679 39.44 -0.33 8.10
CA LYS A 679 40.26 0.77 8.60
C LYS A 679 41.41 1.08 7.64
N GLY A 680 41.49 2.33 7.16
CA GLY A 680 42.49 2.79 6.20
C GLY A 680 42.27 2.31 4.76
N GLU A 681 41.13 1.67 4.47
CA GLU A 681 40.70 1.34 3.12
C GLU A 681 39.95 2.52 2.49
N TYR A 682 40.26 2.85 1.25
CA TYR A 682 39.63 3.94 0.51
C TYR A 682 39.53 3.60 -0.98
N LEU A 683 38.56 4.22 -1.67
CA LEU A 683 38.36 4.08 -3.10
C LEU A 683 39.53 4.68 -3.88
N THR A 684 40.12 3.89 -4.76
CA THR A 684 41.14 4.35 -5.71
C THR A 684 40.54 4.63 -7.08
N GLU A 685 39.53 3.85 -7.50
CA GLU A 685 38.93 3.97 -8.82
C GLU A 685 37.41 3.76 -8.76
N ILE A 686 36.71 4.57 -9.55
CA ILE A 686 35.29 4.39 -9.88
C ILE A 686 35.24 4.10 -11.38
N CYS A 687 34.68 2.94 -11.74
CA CYS A 687 34.63 2.46 -13.11
C CYS A 687 33.18 2.15 -13.52
N ARG A 688 32.93 2.11 -14.83
CA ARG A 688 31.69 1.65 -15.46
C ARG A 688 31.98 0.36 -16.21
N ARG A 689 31.15 -0.65 -15.98
CA ARG A 689 31.09 -1.86 -16.80
C ARG A 689 29.82 -1.83 -17.64
N LEU A 690 29.97 -1.89 -18.96
CA LEU A 690 28.86 -2.10 -19.87
C LEU A 690 28.83 -3.58 -20.27
N GLY A 691 27.65 -4.19 -20.17
CA GLY A 691 27.40 -5.52 -20.68
C GLY A 691 26.02 -5.56 -21.31
N GLU A 692 25.89 -6.33 -22.38
CA GLU A 692 24.61 -6.59 -23.03
C GLU A 692 24.06 -7.91 -22.50
N ASP A 693 22.82 -7.92 -22.02
CA ASP A 693 22.11 -9.16 -21.81
C ASP A 693 21.29 -9.46 -23.07
N PRO A 694 21.66 -10.47 -23.88
CA PRO A 694 20.97 -10.77 -25.13
C PRO A 694 19.52 -11.24 -24.96
N HIS A 695 19.03 -11.38 -23.72
CA HIS A 695 17.65 -11.74 -23.39
C HIS A 695 16.87 -10.63 -22.68
N SER A 696 17.47 -9.45 -22.50
CA SER A 696 16.79 -8.26 -21.99
C SER A 696 16.65 -7.22 -23.09
N ASP A 697 15.45 -6.69 -23.27
CA ASP A 697 15.21 -5.53 -24.14
C ASP A 697 15.62 -4.21 -23.44
N GLU A 698 16.04 -4.26 -22.17
CA GLU A 698 16.44 -3.09 -21.38
C GLU A 698 17.91 -2.72 -21.61
N THR A 699 18.15 -1.48 -22.04
CA THR A 699 19.51 -0.91 -22.20
C THR A 699 19.83 0.04 -21.04
N GLY A 700 20.69 -0.41 -20.13
CA GLY A 700 21.15 0.40 -18.99
C GLY A 700 22.36 1.28 -19.31
N SER A 701 22.60 2.31 -18.50
CA SER A 701 23.80 3.15 -18.52
C SER A 701 25.05 2.39 -18.07
N GLY A 702 24.95 1.12 -17.68
CA GLY A 702 26.05 0.27 -17.21
C GLY A 702 26.11 0.17 -15.68
N SER A 703 26.80 -0.86 -15.19
CA SER A 703 26.98 -1.10 -13.76
C SER A 703 28.20 -0.37 -13.23
N LEU A 704 28.10 0.22 -12.04
CA LEU A 704 29.25 0.81 -11.37
C LEU A 704 30.15 -0.27 -10.77
N VAL A 705 31.46 -0.02 -10.78
CA VAL A 705 32.47 -0.86 -10.13
C VAL A 705 33.37 0.02 -9.29
N PHE A 706 33.52 -0.31 -8.01
CA PHE A 706 34.45 0.40 -7.12
C PHE A 706 35.65 -0.47 -6.81
N MET A 707 36.82 0.16 -6.78
CA MET A 707 38.10 -0.47 -6.45
C MET A 707 38.78 0.27 -5.30
N THR A 708 39.47 -0.46 -4.42
CA THR A 708 40.12 0.11 -3.24
C THR A 708 41.64 -0.09 -3.24
N ASN A 709 42.32 0.71 -2.41
CA ASN A 709 43.77 0.59 -2.17
C ASN A 709 44.19 -0.75 -1.54
N LYS A 710 43.24 -1.54 -1.02
CA LYS A 710 43.49 -2.89 -0.49
C LYS A 710 43.15 -4.00 -1.50
N GLY A 711 42.87 -3.65 -2.75
CA GLY A 711 42.62 -4.62 -3.82
C GLY A 711 41.18 -5.17 -3.85
N ARG A 712 40.26 -4.60 -3.05
CA ARG A 712 38.84 -4.94 -3.14
C ARG A 712 38.28 -4.41 -4.46
N VAL A 713 37.52 -5.26 -5.15
CA VAL A 713 36.77 -4.91 -6.36
C VAL A 713 35.33 -5.33 -6.16
N THR A 714 34.39 -4.39 -6.29
CA THR A 714 32.96 -4.68 -6.11
C THR A 714 32.17 -4.19 -7.30
N LEU A 715 31.47 -5.13 -7.95
CA LEU A 715 30.52 -4.85 -9.01
C LEU A 715 29.14 -4.59 -8.42
N PHE A 716 28.56 -3.45 -8.79
CA PHE A 716 27.22 -3.05 -8.39
C PHE A 716 26.24 -3.24 -9.54
N GLY A 717 25.97 -4.49 -9.89
CA GLY A 717 25.07 -4.86 -10.98
C GLY A 717 25.06 -6.36 -11.24
N ALA A 718 24.35 -6.76 -12.29
CA ALA A 718 24.24 -8.15 -12.71
C ALA A 718 25.62 -8.65 -13.15
N THR A 719 25.91 -9.89 -12.79
CA THR A 719 27.01 -10.66 -13.34
C THR A 719 26.65 -11.02 -14.77
N VAL A 720 27.57 -10.82 -15.71
CA VAL A 720 27.42 -11.31 -17.09
C VAL A 720 28.68 -12.07 -17.47
N SER A 721 28.60 -12.89 -18.52
CA SER A 721 29.78 -13.63 -18.98
C SER A 721 30.83 -12.68 -19.58
N GLN A 722 32.08 -13.12 -19.68
CA GLN A 722 33.12 -12.32 -20.35
C GLN A 722 32.76 -11.98 -21.80
N ALA A 723 32.07 -12.89 -22.49
CA ALA A 723 31.61 -12.68 -23.87
C ALA A 723 30.50 -11.63 -23.97
N ASP A 724 29.71 -11.44 -22.91
CA ASP A 724 28.59 -10.51 -22.83
C ASP A 724 29.02 -9.11 -22.29
N THR A 725 30.28 -8.96 -21.84
CA THR A 725 30.80 -7.65 -21.39
C THR A 725 31.37 -6.90 -22.59
N THR A 726 30.79 -5.73 -22.89
CA THR A 726 31.12 -4.95 -24.09
C THR A 726 32.26 -3.97 -23.86
N SER A 727 32.34 -3.33 -22.70
CA SER A 727 33.42 -2.40 -22.37
C SER A 727 33.57 -2.15 -20.86
N PHE A 728 34.76 -1.68 -20.45
CA PHE A 728 35.06 -1.33 -19.08
C PHE A 728 35.88 -0.03 -19.02
N HIS A 729 35.29 1.03 -18.48
CA HIS A 729 35.85 2.38 -18.52
C HIS A 729 36.13 2.90 -17.12
N LYS A 730 37.31 3.50 -16.92
CA LYS A 730 37.64 4.23 -15.69
C LYS A 730 36.98 5.61 -15.75
N LEU A 731 36.07 5.88 -14.81
CA LEU A 731 35.33 7.15 -14.74
C LEU A 731 36.10 8.22 -13.95
N ALA A 732 36.66 7.84 -12.80
CA ALA A 732 37.38 8.76 -11.93
C ALA A 732 38.36 8.05 -10.97
N THR A 733 39.31 8.84 -10.47
CA THR A 733 40.23 8.49 -9.38
C THR A 733 39.94 9.43 -8.20
N PRO A 734 39.10 9.02 -7.22
CA PRO A 734 38.79 9.84 -6.06
C PRO A 734 40.04 10.17 -5.24
N SER A 735 40.09 11.35 -4.62
CA SER A 735 41.16 11.70 -3.69
C SER A 735 41.14 10.80 -2.46
N SER A 736 42.30 10.41 -1.95
CA SER A 736 42.42 9.67 -0.70
C SER A 736 41.96 10.48 0.52
N ASN A 737 41.90 11.80 0.41
CA ASN A 737 41.58 12.73 1.50
C ASN A 737 40.14 13.27 1.44
N GLY A 738 39.26 12.58 0.69
CA GLY A 738 37.87 12.99 0.51
C GLY A 738 37.60 13.62 -0.85
N SER A 739 36.48 13.26 -1.46
CA SER A 739 35.97 13.85 -2.71
C SER A 739 34.44 13.77 -2.73
N GLN A 740 33.80 14.73 -3.37
CA GLN A 740 32.36 14.65 -3.63
C GLN A 740 32.12 14.08 -5.03
N VAL A 741 31.24 13.09 -5.11
CA VAL A 741 30.72 12.58 -6.37
C VAL A 741 29.24 12.94 -6.44
N TYR A 742 28.81 13.35 -7.63
CA TYR A 742 27.45 13.75 -7.92
C TYR A 742 26.85 12.79 -8.92
N ILE A 743 25.64 12.32 -8.66
CA ILE A 743 24.89 11.46 -9.56
C ILE A 743 23.50 12.05 -9.71
N ASN A 744 22.88 11.90 -10.87
CA ASN A 744 21.47 12.28 -10.94
C ASN A 744 20.67 11.40 -9.99
N GLU A 745 19.70 12.00 -9.30
CA GLU A 745 18.71 11.24 -8.57
C GLU A 745 17.99 10.29 -9.53
N TRP A 746 17.62 9.12 -9.00
CA TRP A 746 16.51 8.39 -9.54
C TRP A 746 15.25 9.24 -9.36
N THR A 747 14.65 9.71 -10.44
CA THR A 747 13.48 10.57 -10.34
C THR A 747 12.34 9.99 -11.14
N TYR A 748 11.13 10.11 -10.59
CA TYR A 748 9.88 9.74 -11.22
C TYR A 748 9.53 10.53 -12.50
N ASP A 749 10.38 11.47 -12.91
CA ASP A 749 10.12 12.50 -13.92
C ASP A 749 11.17 12.47 -15.06
N ASN A 750 11.45 11.29 -15.63
CA ASN A 750 12.13 11.03 -16.93
C ASN A 750 13.56 10.48 -16.94
N ILE A 751 14.20 10.23 -15.79
CA ILE A 751 15.48 9.49 -15.74
C ILE A 751 15.36 8.32 -14.77
N ASP A 752 15.11 7.15 -15.34
CA ASP A 752 14.96 5.86 -14.67
C ASP A 752 16.31 5.15 -14.51
N GLN A 753 17.36 5.89 -14.15
CA GLN A 753 18.67 5.37 -13.72
C GLN A 753 19.64 6.49 -13.35
N VAL A 754 20.72 6.13 -12.67
CA VAL A 754 21.95 6.93 -12.67
C VAL A 754 22.51 6.90 -14.10
N ARG A 755 22.20 7.96 -14.84
CA ARG A 755 22.66 8.23 -16.19
C ARG A 755 23.77 9.27 -16.20
N TYR A 756 23.71 10.23 -15.31
CA TYR A 756 24.62 11.37 -15.26
C TYR A 756 25.47 11.29 -13.99
N ILE A 757 26.78 11.43 -14.16
CA ILE A 757 27.75 11.49 -13.05
C ILE A 757 28.67 12.69 -13.21
N ALA A 758 29.03 13.32 -12.11
CA ALA A 758 29.99 14.43 -12.08
C ALA A 758 30.89 14.30 -10.85
N PHE A 759 32.09 14.86 -10.96
CA PHE A 759 33.14 14.77 -9.94
C PHE A 759 33.59 16.18 -9.56
N SER A 760 33.92 16.40 -8.28
CA SER A 760 34.48 17.70 -7.83
C SER A 760 35.77 18.10 -8.54
N ASN A 761 36.51 17.13 -9.06
CA ASN A 761 37.72 17.35 -9.87
C ASN A 761 37.36 17.24 -11.36
N ASP A 762 38.22 17.78 -12.23
CA ASP A 762 38.05 17.67 -13.67
C ASP A 762 37.82 16.22 -14.12
N ILE A 763 36.82 16.02 -14.98
CA ILE A 763 36.49 14.70 -15.52
C ILE A 763 37.67 14.22 -16.38
N PRO A 764 38.35 13.12 -15.99
CA PRO A 764 39.48 12.60 -16.75
C PRO A 764 39.01 12.04 -18.10
N SER A 765 39.96 11.84 -19.03
CA SER A 765 39.67 11.10 -20.26
C SER A 765 39.14 9.71 -19.92
N GLN A 766 38.03 9.32 -20.53
CA GLN A 766 37.39 8.02 -20.30
C GLN A 766 38.21 6.93 -20.98
N GLU A 767 39.19 6.40 -20.26
CA GLU A 767 40.09 5.36 -20.72
C GLU A 767 39.42 3.99 -20.55
N GLU A 768 39.28 3.25 -21.65
CA GLU A 768 38.92 1.84 -21.60
C GLU A 768 40.09 1.03 -21.03
N ILE A 769 39.82 0.20 -20.03
CA ILE A 769 40.81 -0.59 -19.31
C ILE A 769 40.41 -2.08 -19.30
N PRO A 770 41.36 -3.02 -19.15
CA PRO A 770 41.05 -4.44 -19.12
C PRO A 770 40.09 -4.80 -17.97
N ILE A 771 39.11 -5.65 -18.26
CA ILE A 771 38.14 -6.14 -17.26
C ILE A 771 38.89 -7.00 -16.22
N PRO A 772 38.82 -6.69 -14.92
CA PRO A 772 39.37 -7.54 -13.87
C PRO A 772 38.77 -8.94 -13.92
N SER A 773 39.61 -9.98 -13.82
CA SER A 773 39.16 -11.38 -13.91
C SER A 773 38.10 -11.77 -12.87
N CYS A 774 38.13 -11.13 -11.69
CA CYS A 774 37.12 -11.33 -10.64
C CYS A 774 35.70 -10.88 -11.05
N LEU A 775 35.55 -10.09 -12.11
CA LEU A 775 34.25 -9.61 -12.61
C LEU A 775 33.65 -10.51 -13.70
N ALA A 776 34.33 -11.59 -14.08
CA ALA A 776 33.86 -12.56 -15.08
C ALA A 776 33.86 -14.00 -14.52
N PRO A 777 33.06 -14.29 -13.47
CA PRO A 777 33.03 -15.62 -12.86
C PRO A 777 32.29 -16.64 -13.74
N GLU A 778 32.61 -17.92 -13.54
CA GLU A 778 31.88 -19.03 -14.17
C GLU A 778 30.50 -19.23 -13.52
N PHE A 779 29.45 -19.19 -14.34
CA PHE A 779 28.08 -19.37 -13.85
C PHE A 779 27.83 -20.81 -13.39
N PRO A 780 27.21 -21.04 -12.22
CA PRO A 780 26.68 -22.34 -11.85
C PRO A 780 25.66 -22.82 -12.90
N SER A 781 25.64 -24.12 -13.20
CA SER A 781 24.70 -24.70 -14.18
C SER A 781 23.22 -24.47 -13.85
N ALA A 782 22.90 -24.28 -12.56
CA ALA A 782 21.55 -23.98 -12.08
C ALA A 782 21.13 -22.51 -12.29
N CYS A 783 22.07 -21.61 -12.61
CA CYS A 783 21.76 -20.21 -12.91
C CYS A 783 21.27 -20.12 -14.36
N THR A 784 19.96 -20.02 -14.54
CA THR A 784 19.36 -19.78 -15.86
C THR A 784 19.06 -18.29 -16.05
N LYS A 785 19.25 -17.80 -17.28
CA LYS A 785 18.91 -16.41 -17.67
C LYS A 785 17.40 -16.12 -17.63
N THR A 786 16.54 -17.13 -17.49
CA THR A 786 15.07 -17.01 -17.44
C THR A 786 14.53 -16.47 -16.11
N ASN A 787 15.32 -16.46 -15.04
CA ASN A 787 14.88 -16.11 -13.68
C ASN A 787 15.36 -14.71 -13.24
N GLY A 788 15.64 -13.84 -14.21
CA GLY A 788 16.12 -12.48 -14.01
C GLY A 788 17.66 -12.36 -13.86
N PRO A 789 18.16 -11.14 -13.58
CA PRO A 789 19.59 -10.89 -13.42
C PRO A 789 20.15 -11.62 -12.21
N TRP A 790 21.38 -12.13 -12.36
CA TRP A 790 22.12 -12.81 -11.32
C TRP A 790 23.21 -11.93 -10.74
N PHE A 791 23.33 -11.92 -9.42
CA PHE A 791 24.32 -11.19 -8.65
C PHE A 791 25.23 -12.19 -7.95
N THR A 792 26.53 -11.91 -7.95
CA THR A 792 27.52 -12.77 -7.32
C THR A 792 28.33 -12.01 -6.29
N SER A 793 28.67 -12.69 -5.21
CA SER A 793 29.49 -12.19 -4.12
C SER A 793 30.19 -13.38 -3.48
N SER A 794 31.38 -13.18 -2.91
CA SER A 794 32.12 -14.26 -2.30
C SER A 794 32.97 -13.80 -1.13
N CYS A 795 33.31 -14.72 -0.24
CA CYS A 795 34.23 -14.47 0.87
C CYS A 795 35.05 -15.71 1.22
N SER A 796 36.15 -15.51 1.95
CA SER A 796 36.89 -16.62 2.52
C SER A 796 36.16 -17.17 3.75
N MET A 797 35.99 -18.49 3.83
CA MET A 797 35.42 -19.12 5.02
C MET A 797 36.42 -19.18 6.19
N LYS A 798 37.71 -19.00 5.89
CA LYS A 798 38.78 -19.09 6.88
C LYS A 798 38.88 -17.81 7.69
N GLY A 799 38.86 -17.95 9.02
CA GLY A 799 39.09 -16.82 9.94
C GLY A 799 37.86 -15.95 10.22
N ILE A 800 36.68 -16.36 9.74
CA ILE A 800 35.42 -15.70 10.08
C ILE A 800 35.18 -15.80 11.60
N SER A 801 35.04 -14.65 12.23
CA SER A 801 34.81 -14.51 13.68
C SER A 801 33.37 -14.14 14.03
N LYS A 802 32.67 -13.40 13.16
CA LYS A 802 31.30 -12.92 13.39
C LYS A 802 30.53 -12.89 12.07
N ILE A 803 29.22 -13.14 12.17
CA ILE A 803 28.29 -13.02 11.04
C ILE A 803 27.06 -12.22 11.49
N THR A 804 26.67 -11.26 10.66
CA THR A 804 25.39 -10.54 10.75
C THR A 804 24.56 -10.91 9.54
N LEU A 805 23.42 -11.57 9.76
CA LEU A 805 22.52 -11.98 8.68
C LEU A 805 21.54 -10.87 8.32
N CYS A 806 21.14 -10.81 7.06
CA CYS A 806 20.10 -9.92 6.56
C CYS A 806 18.86 -10.75 6.16
N ARG A 807 17.68 -10.44 6.69
CA ARG A 807 16.44 -11.19 6.45
C ARG A 807 15.36 -10.31 5.82
N ASP A 808 14.77 -10.79 4.73
CA ASP A 808 13.61 -10.13 4.14
C ASP A 808 12.31 -10.62 4.78
N SER A 809 11.75 -9.85 5.72
CA SER A 809 10.51 -10.19 6.40
C SER A 809 9.24 -9.86 5.62
N SER A 810 9.34 -9.15 4.48
CA SER A 810 8.18 -8.86 3.63
C SER A 810 7.68 -10.10 2.89
N LEU A 811 8.56 -11.07 2.65
CA LEU A 811 8.21 -12.34 2.00
C LEU A 811 7.65 -13.32 3.03
N ALA A 812 6.59 -14.06 2.66
CA ALA A 812 5.95 -15.04 3.54
C ALA A 812 6.93 -16.09 4.11
N HIS A 813 7.93 -16.48 3.32
CA HIS A 813 8.95 -17.47 3.69
C HIS A 813 10.17 -16.87 4.43
N LYS A 814 10.23 -15.54 4.62
CA LYS A 814 11.22 -14.83 5.46
C LYS A 814 12.68 -15.21 5.17
N ALA A 815 13.08 -15.20 3.90
CA ALA A 815 14.41 -15.61 3.46
C ALA A 815 15.54 -14.78 4.10
N ILE A 816 16.67 -15.42 4.38
CA ILE A 816 17.96 -14.76 4.54
C ILE A 816 18.46 -14.41 3.13
N ILE A 817 18.65 -13.12 2.88
CA ILE A 817 18.96 -12.56 1.56
C ILE A 817 20.43 -12.14 1.41
N GLY A 818 21.16 -12.05 2.53
CA GLY A 818 22.57 -11.71 2.54
C GLY A 818 23.20 -11.83 3.94
N MET A 819 24.50 -11.60 4.02
CA MET A 819 25.24 -11.58 5.27
C MET A 819 26.45 -10.65 5.22
N LEU A 820 26.78 -10.03 6.36
CA LEU A 820 28.04 -9.33 6.60
C LEU A 820 28.91 -10.20 7.49
N VAL A 821 30.12 -10.46 7.03
CA VAL A 821 31.11 -11.34 7.64
C VAL A 821 32.26 -10.50 8.17
N GLU A 822 32.70 -10.77 9.41
CA GLU A 822 33.82 -10.08 10.03
C GLU A 822 34.89 -11.07 10.48
N TYR A 823 36.14 -10.72 10.20
CA TYR A 823 37.32 -11.51 10.53
C TYR A 823 37.98 -10.96 11.79
N SER A 824 38.82 -11.79 12.43
CA SER A 824 39.48 -11.42 13.70
C SER A 824 40.42 -10.22 13.60
N ASP A 825 40.93 -9.91 12.41
CA ASP A 825 41.78 -8.75 12.12
C ASP A 825 40.98 -7.47 11.84
N GLY A 826 39.65 -7.54 11.88
CA GLY A 826 38.75 -6.43 11.59
C GLY A 826 38.40 -6.25 10.11
N HIS A 827 38.90 -7.12 9.23
CA HIS A 827 38.46 -7.19 7.84
C HIS A 827 36.98 -7.55 7.75
N ARG A 828 36.29 -7.06 6.73
CA ARG A 828 34.85 -7.30 6.52
C ARG A 828 34.55 -7.65 5.07
N GLU A 829 33.59 -8.55 4.87
CA GLU A 829 33.06 -8.95 3.57
C GLU A 829 31.54 -9.03 3.60
N SER A 830 30.88 -8.62 2.51
CA SER A 830 29.42 -8.64 2.40
C SER A 830 29.01 -9.56 1.25
N LEU A 831 28.03 -10.44 1.52
CA LEU A 831 27.50 -11.39 0.55
C LEU A 831 25.99 -11.21 0.37
N GLY A 832 25.53 -11.46 -0.85
CA GLY A 832 24.13 -11.34 -1.25
C GLY A 832 23.60 -9.92 -1.11
N ARG A 833 22.29 -9.81 -0.87
CA ARG A 833 21.59 -8.54 -0.64
C ARG A 833 21.71 -8.15 0.82
N PHE A 834 22.44 -7.08 1.11
CA PHE A 834 22.70 -6.64 2.47
C PHE A 834 22.09 -5.26 2.76
N ARG A 835 21.37 -5.17 3.87
CA ARG A 835 20.76 -3.93 4.35
C ARG A 835 20.78 -3.87 5.87
N PHE A 836 21.19 -2.74 6.43
CA PHE A 836 21.29 -2.60 7.88
C PHE A 836 19.93 -2.64 8.60
N ASP A 837 18.87 -2.10 7.98
CA ASP A 837 17.51 -2.07 8.53
C ASP A 837 16.85 -3.46 8.63
N LYS A 838 17.41 -4.46 7.92
CA LYS A 838 16.94 -5.84 7.88
C LYS A 838 17.90 -6.83 8.56
N THR A 839 18.84 -6.34 9.35
CA THR A 839 19.81 -7.19 10.04
C THR A 839 19.21 -7.93 11.22
N LEU A 840 19.67 -9.17 11.42
CA LEU A 840 19.43 -9.98 12.61
C LEU A 840 20.56 -9.79 13.62
N GLU A 841 20.34 -10.31 14.83
CA GLU A 841 21.38 -10.32 15.87
C GLU A 841 22.66 -10.99 15.37
N LYS A 842 23.78 -10.31 15.60
CA LYS A 842 25.12 -10.79 15.25
C LYS A 842 25.49 -11.97 16.13
N PHE A 843 25.95 -13.06 15.54
CA PHE A 843 26.48 -14.19 16.30
C PHE A 843 27.98 -14.39 16.05
N CYS A 844 28.67 -14.85 17.10
CA CYS A 844 30.10 -15.09 17.09
C CYS A 844 30.39 -16.55 16.73
N LEU A 845 31.51 -16.77 16.05
CA LEU A 845 32.01 -18.07 15.63
C LEU A 845 33.41 -18.25 16.20
N ASP A 846 33.62 -19.35 16.93
CA ASP A 846 34.96 -19.81 17.27
C ASP A 846 35.48 -20.78 16.18
N SER A 847 36.71 -21.27 16.35
CA SER A 847 37.33 -22.18 15.38
C SER A 847 36.63 -23.55 15.28
N ASN A 848 35.83 -23.91 16.28
CA ASN A 848 35.18 -25.22 16.40
C ASN A 848 33.68 -25.17 16.09
N THR A 849 33.15 -23.97 15.84
CA THR A 849 31.73 -23.77 15.57
C THR A 849 31.42 -24.15 14.12
N ASP A 850 30.64 -25.21 13.96
CA ASP A 850 30.10 -25.62 12.67
C ASP A 850 29.07 -24.59 12.17
N LEU A 851 28.93 -24.48 10.86
CA LEU A 851 27.93 -23.62 10.23
C LEU A 851 27.04 -24.48 9.33
N TYR A 852 25.73 -24.30 9.45
CA TYR A 852 24.73 -25.04 8.70
C TYR A 852 23.79 -24.07 7.99
N VAL A 853 23.47 -24.39 6.74
CA VAL A 853 22.52 -23.66 5.91
C VAL A 853 21.28 -24.52 5.74
N GLY A 854 20.14 -23.99 6.14
CA GLY A 854 18.82 -24.57 5.91
C GLY A 854 18.14 -23.86 4.74
N SER A 855 17.99 -24.56 3.62
CA SER A 855 17.37 -24.04 2.40
C SER A 855 16.02 -24.69 2.13
N GLY A 856 15.08 -23.89 1.63
CA GLY A 856 13.73 -24.31 1.26
C GLY A 856 13.42 -23.97 -0.19
N ARG A 857 12.28 -24.45 -0.68
CA ARG A 857 11.71 -24.03 -1.97
C ARG A 857 10.32 -23.46 -1.76
N ASN A 858 9.99 -22.40 -2.50
CA ASN A 858 8.67 -21.79 -2.42
C ASN A 858 7.69 -22.49 -3.37
N ILE A 859 6.44 -22.00 -3.46
CA ILE A 859 5.39 -22.60 -4.30
C ILE A 859 5.71 -22.58 -5.81
N TRP A 860 6.63 -21.71 -6.22
CA TRP A 860 7.11 -21.56 -7.60
C TRP A 860 8.42 -22.35 -7.83
N ASP A 861 8.78 -23.22 -6.88
CA ASP A 861 9.99 -24.03 -6.88
C ASP A 861 11.30 -23.22 -6.80
N PHE A 862 11.23 -21.94 -6.41
CA PHE A 862 12.42 -21.11 -6.23
C PHE A 862 13.14 -21.43 -4.93
N LEU A 863 14.45 -21.70 -5.03
CA LEU A 863 15.36 -22.00 -3.92
C LEU A 863 15.69 -20.74 -3.11
N TYR A 864 15.51 -20.80 -1.80
CA TYR A 864 15.89 -19.72 -0.87
C TYR A 864 16.63 -20.26 0.35
N VAL A 865 17.37 -19.39 1.03
CA VAL A 865 18.01 -19.69 2.32
C VAL A 865 17.08 -19.23 3.44
N GLU A 866 16.61 -20.13 4.29
CA GLU A 866 15.75 -19.75 5.43
C GLU A 866 16.57 -19.50 6.69
N GLN A 867 17.62 -20.29 6.90
CA GLN A 867 18.42 -20.27 8.13
C GLN A 867 19.90 -20.47 7.85
N ILE A 868 20.73 -19.73 8.57
CA ILE A 868 22.16 -19.99 8.74
C ILE A 868 22.41 -20.03 10.24
N VAL A 869 22.81 -21.19 10.75
CA VAL A 869 22.86 -21.48 12.20
C VAL A 869 24.07 -22.34 12.53
N THR A 870 24.41 -22.43 13.81
CA THR A 870 25.55 -23.22 14.31
C THR A 870 25.21 -24.68 14.63
N SER A 871 23.93 -25.02 14.64
CA SER A 871 23.41 -26.38 14.79
C SER A 871 22.07 -26.52 14.03
N PRO A 872 21.83 -27.59 13.27
CA PRO A 872 20.57 -27.75 12.53
C PRO A 872 19.35 -27.78 13.46
N ARG A 873 18.27 -27.13 13.03
CA ARG A 873 16.97 -27.22 13.72
C ARG A 873 16.07 -28.22 13.00
N HIS A 874 16.07 -29.46 13.46
CA HIS A 874 15.33 -30.56 12.82
C HIS A 874 13.80 -30.46 12.92
N GLU A 875 13.27 -29.45 13.62
CA GLU A 875 11.83 -29.18 13.73
C GLU A 875 11.17 -28.74 12.41
N LYS A 876 11.96 -28.31 11.40
CA LYS A 876 11.47 -27.82 10.09
C LYS A 876 11.68 -28.85 8.98
N ALA A 877 10.69 -29.73 8.81
CA ALA A 877 10.76 -30.84 7.85
C ALA A 877 10.88 -30.43 6.37
N HIS A 878 10.55 -29.17 6.02
CA HIS A 878 10.65 -28.64 4.65
C HIS A 878 12.05 -28.13 4.29
N LEU A 879 12.95 -27.95 5.27
CA LEU A 879 14.30 -27.47 5.03
C LEU A 879 15.26 -28.61 4.68
N ARG A 880 16.07 -28.37 3.65
CA ARG A 880 17.25 -29.18 3.32
C ARG A 880 18.46 -28.54 3.96
N TRP A 881 19.22 -29.33 4.69
CA TRP A 881 20.37 -28.86 5.46
C TRP A 881 21.67 -29.23 4.76
N MET A 882 22.60 -28.27 4.69
CA MET A 882 23.99 -28.53 4.32
C MET A 882 24.91 -27.96 5.40
N LYS A 883 26.01 -28.68 5.66
CA LYS A 883 27.11 -28.19 6.49
C LYS A 883 28.09 -27.41 5.60
N LEU A 884 28.43 -26.19 6.00
CA LEU A 884 29.41 -25.38 5.29
C LEU A 884 30.83 -25.68 5.80
N PRO A 885 31.79 -26.00 4.92
CA PRO A 885 33.21 -26.08 5.28
C PRO A 885 33.71 -24.74 5.86
N ARG A 886 34.64 -24.80 6.82
CA ARG A 886 35.29 -23.64 7.43
C ARG A 886 36.52 -23.15 6.65
N ASP A 887 36.76 -23.75 5.49
CA ASP A 887 37.81 -23.40 4.53
C ASP A 887 37.22 -23.16 3.13
N GLY A 888 38.08 -22.73 2.20
CA GLY A 888 37.66 -22.36 0.85
C GLY A 888 36.99 -21.01 0.73
N THR A 889 36.36 -20.81 -0.43
CA THR A 889 35.58 -19.62 -0.76
C THR A 889 34.11 -19.98 -0.74
N LEU A 890 33.31 -19.20 -0.01
CA LEU A 890 31.86 -19.24 -0.11
C LEU A 890 31.41 -18.24 -1.16
N GLU A 891 30.75 -18.73 -2.19
CA GLU A 891 30.08 -17.94 -3.20
C GLU A 891 28.58 -17.89 -2.91
N TRP A 892 27.99 -16.70 -3.05
CA TRP A 892 26.57 -16.50 -2.97
C TRP A 892 26.05 -15.86 -4.25
N TRP A 893 25.36 -16.69 -5.03
CA TRP A 893 24.68 -16.33 -6.27
C TRP A 893 23.22 -16.04 -5.96
N ASN A 894 22.77 -14.82 -6.24
CA ASN A 894 21.40 -14.38 -5.97
C ASN A 894 20.73 -13.93 -7.26
N SER A 895 19.46 -14.28 -7.42
CA SER A 895 18.53 -13.49 -8.22
C SER A 895 17.48 -12.88 -7.28
N TYR A 896 16.53 -12.12 -7.81
CA TYR A 896 15.40 -11.63 -7.02
C TYR A 896 14.57 -12.72 -6.35
N GLN A 897 14.60 -13.93 -6.91
CA GLN A 897 13.73 -15.04 -6.52
C GLN A 897 14.53 -16.25 -6.02
N HIS A 898 15.83 -16.34 -6.36
CA HIS A 898 16.69 -17.47 -6.08
C HIS A 898 17.92 -17.11 -5.24
N SER A 899 18.33 -18.01 -4.35
CA SER A 899 19.61 -17.93 -3.64
C SER A 899 20.35 -19.26 -3.68
N ILE A 900 21.51 -19.28 -4.32
CA ILE A 900 22.43 -20.41 -4.42
C ILE A 900 23.70 -20.09 -3.64
N LEU A 901 24.04 -20.96 -2.69
CA LEU A 901 25.27 -20.91 -1.92
C LEU A 901 26.16 -22.07 -2.35
N ARG A 902 27.41 -21.78 -2.72
CA ARG A 902 28.40 -22.76 -3.16
C ARG A 902 29.71 -22.56 -2.40
N ASN A 903 30.26 -23.62 -1.83
CA ASN A 903 31.63 -23.60 -1.29
C ASN A 903 32.58 -24.32 -2.25
N THR A 904 33.68 -23.65 -2.63
CA THR A 904 34.64 -24.15 -3.63
C THR A 904 35.61 -25.21 -3.12
N SER A 905 35.88 -25.30 -1.82
CA SER A 905 36.79 -26.29 -1.22
C SER A 905 36.11 -27.65 -1.02
N GLY A 906 34.81 -27.64 -0.69
CA GLY A 906 34.04 -28.86 -0.45
C GLY A 906 33.15 -29.33 -1.61
N GLU A 907 33.11 -28.59 -2.73
CA GLU A 907 32.12 -28.76 -3.81
C GLU A 907 30.67 -28.86 -3.32
N VAL A 908 30.36 -28.22 -2.18
CA VAL A 908 29.03 -28.29 -1.57
C VAL A 908 28.20 -27.11 -2.03
N THR A 909 26.97 -27.39 -2.48
CA THR A 909 25.97 -26.38 -2.84
C THR A 909 24.64 -26.66 -2.16
N ASN A 910 23.88 -25.61 -1.85
CA ASN A 910 22.52 -25.75 -1.32
C ASN A 910 21.52 -26.26 -2.36
N PHE A 911 21.96 -26.36 -3.62
CA PHE A 911 21.21 -26.97 -4.71
C PHE A 911 21.12 -28.51 -4.59
N ASP A 912 22.21 -29.17 -4.15
CA ASP A 912 22.38 -30.63 -4.17
C ASP A 912 22.10 -31.32 -2.83
N GLY A 913 21.49 -30.63 -1.87
CA GLY A 913 21.41 -31.08 -0.47
C GLY A 913 20.86 -32.50 -0.27
N GLN A 914 21.67 -33.39 0.31
CA GLN A 914 21.24 -34.65 0.91
C GLN A 914 20.42 -34.38 2.19
N ARG A 915 19.44 -35.24 2.51
CA ARG A 915 18.85 -35.28 3.86
C ARG A 915 19.94 -35.77 4.82
N LEU A 916 20.49 -34.87 5.63
CA LEU A 916 21.33 -35.21 6.79
C LEU A 916 20.56 -36.04 7.81
#